data_AF-A0A3B9MP35-F1
#
_entry.id   AF-A0A3B9MP35-F1
#
_cell.length_a   1.000
_cell.length_b   1.000
_cell.length_c   1.000
_cell.angle_alpha   90.00
_cell.angle_beta   90.00
_cell.angle_gamma   90.00
#
_symmetry.space_group_name_H-M   'P 1'
#
loop_
_entity.id
_entity.type
_entity.pdbx_description
1 polymer ?
#
loop_
_entity_poly.entity_id
_entity_poly.type
_entity_poly.pdbx_seq_one_letter_code
_entity_poly.pdbx_strand_id
1 'polypeptide(L)'
;MKHVFRTHCAIIAFIVVCGAFSIAVGQSSSATPDPFITQITSSPVGGAGNPFSSFAGDITANGRFVVFESNGDVATQNRNNADGNREIFLLDYAQRRIFQITNTKNVQQAASPTPTPSPTPTPSPTPTPSPNPTPADPTQIKIEISNNRPVISFEPALVAGKRVYTIVFSSNSPSLPNFDGTEGTLATDANQEIWIYQLPEVTDTLDLTSGDDVAFQDLSAGTFVQVTNTPASRVPSAGATGVLPFVADDNREAAINDDGSIIAFISTRNLVGSGNTDSNPELFFRNLTSPAGTFIQATNTQDETVGVKTFARFQQNPSLSASGSRVAFISTANLAGANNDDGAGHGNAEVYVADFTGAGLANVIQVTRTKSETSGTFTGSSVNLLSPGRRLSRDGALIAFESRAADPKGNDSTTNTSFLATFVYNIAGDSFAQVGLRPLTAPGDIRHFPTFTDYTGLTPGALIFASALNFKTDGSFPTTDQDSTGLNVLRQPQVFLTDLPVSSSSTFKRLTNNPTGTLVSDIPIRPLASSSRRRIAFSLSGAELGGGNSDLSIEVFYLLTPPVLTESSAVLSFFTGASNFPVATATPTASPTPSPTPTPTPGTVAVALAPGELSIVRSTVPLSNSDKNAVGGSETARSPILPVELAGVSVSVNGAAAGLYFVGDSPAEGINFVMPIGVSTGVATVVINNNGTVYRGFVQILFSQPDIFTSTNDAGGTAMVCNVTNTAISGCVTGPFKVMTADSSGTLVPTVLDIYMTGVRGVVASETKVTIGTTDIAATSVRPNTNMFGYDFITITLPSTLAPGDYPMVVTATRGTTIVSSRPADTAPHIVIIP
;
A
#
# COMPACT_ATOMS: atom_id res chain seq x y z
N MET A 1 11.13 -64.13 -38.22
CA MET A 1 11.10 -62.65 -38.23
C MET A 1 9.69 -62.06 -38.01
N LYS A 2 8.90 -62.57 -37.04
CA LYS A 2 7.61 -61.98 -36.64
C LYS A 2 7.44 -61.81 -35.11
N HIS A 3 8.48 -62.15 -34.33
CA HIS A 3 8.44 -62.07 -32.86
C HIS A 3 9.25 -60.90 -32.26
N VAL A 4 10.06 -60.17 -33.05
CA VAL A 4 10.86 -59.02 -32.56
C VAL A 4 10.12 -57.68 -32.75
N PHE A 5 9.09 -57.63 -33.60
CA PHE A 5 8.32 -56.41 -33.89
C PHE A 5 7.16 -56.16 -32.91
N ARG A 6 6.66 -57.19 -32.20
CA ARG A 6 5.56 -57.04 -31.23
C ARG A 6 6.01 -56.60 -29.84
N THR A 7 7.26 -56.86 -29.47
CA THR A 7 7.82 -56.43 -28.17
C THR A 7 8.25 -54.96 -28.14
N HIS A 8 8.60 -54.37 -29.29
CA HIS A 8 8.94 -52.94 -29.35
C HIS A 8 7.70 -52.03 -29.37
N CYS A 9 6.56 -52.47 -29.91
CA CYS A 9 5.31 -51.72 -29.82
C CYS A 9 4.68 -51.77 -28.42
N ALA A 10 4.89 -52.85 -27.65
CA ALA A 10 4.37 -52.95 -26.29
C ALA A 10 5.15 -52.10 -25.27
N ILE A 11 6.48 -51.94 -25.45
CA ILE A 11 7.31 -51.09 -24.57
C ILE A 11 7.14 -49.60 -24.89
N ILE A 12 6.94 -49.23 -26.16
CA ILE A 12 6.61 -47.84 -26.53
C ILE A 12 5.18 -47.47 -26.12
N ALA A 13 4.21 -48.39 -26.20
CA ALA A 13 2.86 -48.13 -25.70
C ALA A 13 2.79 -48.00 -24.16
N PHE A 14 3.64 -48.71 -23.40
CA PHE A 14 3.70 -48.54 -21.94
C PHE A 14 4.39 -47.23 -21.52
N ILE A 15 5.33 -46.72 -22.32
CA ILE A 15 5.99 -45.42 -22.07
C ILE A 15 5.12 -44.24 -22.51
N VAL A 16 4.24 -44.41 -23.51
CA VAL A 16 3.31 -43.35 -23.96
C VAL A 16 2.04 -43.28 -23.09
N VAL A 17 1.63 -44.35 -22.42
CA VAL A 17 0.44 -44.35 -21.53
C VAL A 17 0.76 -43.98 -20.07
N CYS A 18 2.02 -44.05 -19.64
CA CYS A 18 2.45 -43.53 -18.32
C CYS A 18 3.01 -42.09 -18.36
N GLY A 19 2.97 -41.41 -19.50
CA GLY A 19 3.51 -40.05 -19.69
C GLY A 19 2.55 -38.88 -19.43
N ALA A 20 1.32 -39.12 -18.95
CA ALA A 20 0.34 -38.06 -18.71
C ALA A 20 -0.49 -38.25 -17.42
N PHE A 21 -0.01 -39.06 -16.48
CA PHE A 21 -0.41 -38.90 -15.08
C PHE A 21 0.68 -38.09 -14.39
N SER A 22 0.60 -36.77 -14.53
CA SER A 22 1.07 -35.89 -13.46
C SER A 22 0.29 -36.32 -12.24
N ILE A 23 0.91 -37.16 -11.41
CA ILE A 23 0.44 -37.42 -10.07
C ILE A 23 0.39 -36.03 -9.45
N ALA A 24 -0.80 -35.52 -9.21
CA ALA A 24 -1.02 -34.46 -8.25
C ALA A 24 -0.62 -35.03 -6.90
N VAL A 25 0.70 -35.11 -6.66
CA VAL A 25 1.22 -35.11 -5.31
C VAL A 25 0.66 -33.81 -4.77
N GLY A 26 -0.30 -33.89 -3.84
CA GLY A 26 -0.86 -32.69 -3.22
C GLY A 26 0.32 -31.84 -2.79
N GLN A 27 0.54 -30.71 -3.46
CA GLN A 27 1.60 -29.80 -3.10
C GLN A 27 1.31 -29.43 -1.66
N SER A 28 2.23 -29.77 -0.76
CA SER A 28 2.25 -29.20 0.58
C SER A 28 2.05 -27.70 0.44
N SER A 29 1.18 -27.10 1.26
CA SER A 29 0.87 -25.67 1.22
C SER A 29 2.15 -24.86 1.05
N SER A 30 2.26 -24.13 -0.07
CA SER A 30 3.46 -23.33 -0.36
C SER A 30 3.74 -22.37 0.79
N ALA A 31 5.00 -22.32 1.24
CA ALA A 31 5.47 -21.31 2.20
C ALA A 31 5.54 -19.90 1.56
N THR A 32 5.23 -19.75 0.27
CA THR A 32 4.95 -18.47 -0.38
C THR A 32 3.53 -18.49 -0.97
N PRO A 33 2.50 -18.05 -0.21
CA PRO A 33 1.22 -17.68 -0.80
C PRO A 33 1.42 -16.58 -1.85
N ASP A 34 0.53 -16.52 -2.83
CA ASP A 34 0.59 -15.45 -3.83
C ASP A 34 0.17 -14.11 -3.23
N PRO A 35 0.96 -13.05 -3.42
CA PRO A 35 0.56 -11.73 -3.01
C PRO A 35 -0.57 -11.20 -3.91
N PHE A 36 -1.45 -10.43 -3.29
CA PHE A 36 -2.46 -9.60 -3.95
C PHE A 36 -2.30 -8.18 -3.39
N ILE A 37 -1.32 -7.46 -3.91
CA ILE A 37 -0.95 -6.12 -3.42
C ILE A 37 -1.58 -5.07 -4.33
N THR A 38 -2.30 -4.12 -3.73
CA THR A 38 -2.71 -2.88 -4.41
C THR A 38 -2.01 -1.69 -3.78
N GLN A 39 -1.59 -0.76 -4.62
CA GLN A 39 -1.16 0.56 -4.18
C GLN A 39 -2.40 1.39 -3.82
N ILE A 40 -2.31 2.18 -2.75
CA ILE A 40 -3.40 3.05 -2.27
C ILE A 40 -3.10 4.51 -2.57
N THR A 41 -1.88 4.95 -2.29
CA THR A 41 -1.45 6.33 -2.49
C THR A 41 -0.48 6.42 -3.67
N SER A 42 -0.50 7.54 -4.38
CA SER A 42 0.44 7.87 -5.45
C SER A 42 0.78 9.35 -5.31
N SER A 43 1.92 9.59 -4.67
CA SER A 43 2.52 10.89 -4.44
C SER A 43 3.57 11.10 -5.54
N PRO A 44 3.76 12.33 -6.05
CA PRO A 44 4.77 12.56 -7.07
C PRO A 44 6.19 12.57 -6.49
N VAL A 45 7.21 12.38 -7.33
CA VAL A 45 8.61 12.58 -6.92
C VAL A 45 8.80 14.01 -6.46
N GLY A 46 9.02 14.19 -5.16
CA GLY A 46 9.59 15.43 -4.65
C GLY A 46 11.09 15.51 -4.96
N GLY A 47 11.68 16.71 -4.92
CA GLY A 47 13.13 16.86 -5.11
C GLY A 47 13.92 16.00 -4.11
N ALA A 48 15.14 15.57 -4.46
CA ALA A 48 15.95 14.63 -3.67
C ALA A 48 16.22 15.04 -2.19
N GLY A 49 15.97 16.32 -1.83
CA GLY A 49 16.08 16.81 -0.45
C GLY A 49 14.77 16.91 0.34
N ASN A 50 13.61 16.76 -0.32
CA ASN A 50 12.29 16.77 0.32
C ASN A 50 11.28 15.99 -0.54
N PRO A 51 11.23 14.65 -0.49
CA PRO A 51 10.28 13.87 -1.28
C PRO A 51 8.85 13.95 -0.71
N PHE A 52 7.84 13.83 -1.58
CA PHE A 52 6.52 13.45 -1.11
C PHE A 52 6.55 11.99 -0.61
N SER A 53 5.77 11.68 0.42
CA SER A 53 5.78 10.40 1.12
C SER A 53 4.47 10.20 1.90
N SER A 54 3.99 8.95 1.89
CA SER A 54 2.79 8.51 2.59
C SER A 54 3.11 7.35 3.54
N PHE A 55 2.77 7.48 4.83
CA PHE A 55 3.08 6.51 5.88
C PHE A 55 1.83 6.00 6.58
N ALA A 56 1.59 4.68 6.50
CA ALA A 56 0.50 4.02 7.20
C ALA A 56 0.71 4.08 8.72
N GLY A 57 -0.33 4.55 9.43
CA GLY A 57 -0.34 4.73 10.87
C GLY A 57 -0.90 3.53 11.62
N ASP A 58 -2.13 3.13 11.29
CA ASP A 58 -2.86 2.00 11.88
C ASP A 58 -4.01 1.52 10.96
N ILE A 59 -4.58 0.35 11.26
CA ILE A 59 -5.68 -0.29 10.51
C ILE A 59 -6.74 -0.84 11.47
N THR A 60 -8.02 -0.83 11.06
CA THR A 60 -9.12 -1.38 11.89
C THR A 60 -9.19 -2.91 11.85
N ALA A 61 -9.88 -3.50 12.83
CA ALA A 61 -9.99 -4.96 13.00
C ALA A 61 -10.54 -5.69 11.79
N ASN A 62 -11.47 -5.08 11.04
CA ASN A 62 -12.03 -5.64 9.81
C ASN A 62 -11.21 -5.31 8.56
N GLY A 63 -10.16 -4.49 8.67
CA GLY A 63 -9.32 -4.02 7.58
C GLY A 63 -9.97 -2.95 6.69
N ARG A 64 -11.14 -2.41 7.07
CA ARG A 64 -11.85 -1.42 6.26
C ARG A 64 -11.13 -0.07 6.23
N PHE A 65 -10.70 0.41 7.39
CA PHE A 65 -10.10 1.73 7.51
C PHE A 65 -8.59 1.63 7.70
N VAL A 66 -7.85 2.42 6.92
CA VAL A 66 -6.42 2.66 7.12
C VAL A 66 -6.23 4.15 7.35
N VAL A 67 -5.66 4.52 8.48
CA VAL A 67 -5.27 5.90 8.75
C VAL A 67 -3.80 6.07 8.43
N PHE A 68 -3.43 7.18 7.79
CA PHE A 68 -2.07 7.43 7.36
C PHE A 68 -1.76 8.92 7.35
N GLU A 69 -0.48 9.27 7.44
CA GLU A 69 0.01 10.62 7.22
C GLU A 69 0.58 10.73 5.80
N SER A 70 0.41 11.87 5.15
CA SER A 70 1.04 12.15 3.87
C SER A 70 1.33 13.63 3.72
N ASN A 71 2.42 13.97 3.06
CA ASN A 71 2.62 15.31 2.52
C ASN A 71 2.21 15.42 1.05
N GLY A 72 1.75 14.34 0.42
CA GLY A 72 1.24 14.35 -0.94
C GLY A 72 -0.22 14.77 -1.03
N ASP A 73 -0.64 15.23 -2.21
CA ASP A 73 -2.05 15.51 -2.51
C ASP A 73 -2.76 14.24 -2.96
N VAL A 74 -2.96 13.31 -2.03
CA VAL A 74 -3.35 11.91 -2.31
C VAL A 74 -4.83 11.59 -2.09
N ALA A 75 -5.63 12.56 -1.64
CA ALA A 75 -7.04 12.33 -1.40
C ALA A 75 -7.85 12.17 -2.69
N THR A 76 -8.86 11.30 -2.64
CA THR A 76 -9.86 11.18 -3.71
C THR A 76 -11.09 12.03 -3.43
N GLN A 77 -11.28 12.46 -2.18
CA GLN A 77 -12.35 13.33 -1.72
C GLN A 77 -11.75 14.55 -1.02
N ASN A 78 -12.26 15.74 -1.33
CA ASN A 78 -11.80 17.00 -0.74
C ASN A 78 -10.28 17.24 -0.90
N ARG A 79 -9.73 16.85 -2.06
CA ARG A 79 -8.32 16.97 -2.45
C ARG A 79 -7.84 18.42 -2.37
N ASN A 80 -7.00 18.74 -1.40
CA ASN A 80 -6.57 20.12 -1.12
C ASN A 80 -5.13 20.24 -0.56
N ASN A 81 -4.26 19.23 -0.67
CA ASN A 81 -2.92 19.27 -0.08
C ASN A 81 -1.81 19.64 -1.09
N ALA A 82 -2.12 20.56 -2.00
CA ALA A 82 -1.21 20.95 -3.08
C ALA A 82 0.04 21.71 -2.60
N ASP A 83 0.03 22.26 -1.38
CA ASP A 83 1.15 22.93 -0.74
C ASP A 83 2.14 21.97 -0.06
N GLY A 84 1.81 20.68 -0.03
CA GLY A 84 2.69 19.63 0.44
C GLY A 84 2.90 19.64 1.94
N ASN A 85 1.93 20.12 2.72
CA ASN A 85 2.00 20.04 4.16
C ASN A 85 1.69 18.63 4.66
N ARG A 86 2.21 18.24 5.83
CA ARG A 86 1.96 16.91 6.38
C ARG A 86 0.57 16.85 7.01
N GLU A 87 -0.32 16.06 6.41
CA GLU A 87 -1.71 15.94 6.79
C GLU A 87 -2.11 14.50 7.15
N ILE A 88 -3.21 14.35 7.89
CA ILE A 88 -3.83 13.06 8.21
C ILE A 88 -4.87 12.72 7.15
N PHE A 89 -4.84 11.48 6.69
CA PHE A 89 -5.78 10.92 5.72
C PHE A 89 -6.39 9.62 6.23
N LEU A 90 -7.58 9.32 5.73
CA LEU A 90 -8.32 8.09 6.01
C LEU A 90 -8.73 7.42 4.70
N LEU A 91 -8.23 6.20 4.47
CA LEU A 91 -8.78 5.29 3.47
C LEU A 91 -10.02 4.59 4.06
N ASP A 92 -11.14 4.64 3.34
CA ASP A 92 -12.23 3.67 3.49
C ASP A 92 -12.20 2.69 2.32
N TYR A 93 -11.75 1.46 2.58
CA TYR A 93 -11.65 0.41 1.57
C TYR A 93 -13.01 0.02 0.98
N ALA A 94 -14.10 0.08 1.77
CA ALA A 94 -15.43 -0.29 1.30
C ALA A 94 -16.01 0.75 0.33
N GLN A 95 -15.74 2.04 0.60
CA GLN A 95 -16.11 3.12 -0.31
C GLN A 95 -15.11 3.30 -1.46
N ARG A 96 -13.91 2.73 -1.31
CA ARG A 96 -12.73 2.93 -2.15
C ARG A 96 -12.40 4.42 -2.27
N ARG A 97 -12.35 5.13 -1.14
CA ARG A 97 -12.12 6.59 -1.10
C ARG A 97 -11.09 6.95 -0.05
N ILE A 98 -10.31 7.98 -0.36
CA ILE A 98 -9.36 8.60 0.57
C ILE A 98 -9.90 9.98 0.93
N PHE A 99 -10.10 10.20 2.23
CA PHE A 99 -10.54 11.46 2.80
C PHE A 99 -9.34 12.18 3.41
N GLN A 100 -9.14 13.44 3.04
CA GLN A 100 -8.24 14.33 3.76
C GLN A 100 -8.95 14.79 5.06
N ILE A 101 -8.34 14.49 6.20
CA ILE A 101 -8.91 14.77 7.53
C ILE A 101 -8.43 16.14 8.04
N THR A 102 -7.16 16.47 7.84
CA THR A 102 -6.58 17.77 8.20
C THR A 102 -6.12 18.53 6.93
N ASN A 103 -6.18 19.85 6.98
CA ASN A 103 -5.78 20.74 5.90
C ASN A 103 -5.15 22.01 6.49
N THR A 104 -3.86 21.94 6.77
CA THR A 104 -3.11 22.95 7.52
C THR A 104 -1.97 23.49 6.69
N LYS A 105 -1.49 24.70 7.04
CA LYS A 105 -0.39 25.35 6.32
C LYS A 105 0.71 25.76 7.27
N ASN A 106 1.96 25.59 6.81
CA ASN A 106 3.12 26.17 7.46
C ASN A 106 3.03 27.70 7.51
N VAL A 107 3.53 28.30 8.59
CA VAL A 107 3.75 29.75 8.64
C VAL A 107 4.97 30.07 7.78
N GLN A 108 4.80 30.87 6.74
CA GLN A 108 5.85 31.21 5.78
C GLN A 108 6.74 32.36 6.28
N GLN A 109 8.00 32.39 5.86
CA GLN A 109 8.86 33.56 6.00
C GLN A 109 8.34 34.72 5.13
N ALA A 110 8.57 35.96 5.58
CA ALA A 110 8.21 37.13 4.80
C ALA A 110 9.01 37.13 3.48
N ALA A 111 8.34 37.21 2.33
CA ALA A 111 9.00 37.27 1.04
C ALA A 111 9.94 38.49 0.97
N SER A 112 11.20 38.27 0.58
CA SER A 112 12.11 39.37 0.24
C SER A 112 11.55 40.13 -0.97
N PRO A 113 11.55 41.48 -0.99
CA PRO A 113 11.01 42.23 -2.11
C PRO A 113 11.80 41.90 -3.39
N THR A 114 11.13 41.26 -4.36
CA THR A 114 11.70 40.99 -5.68
C THR A 114 11.88 42.32 -6.42
N PRO A 115 13.05 42.60 -7.05
CA PRO A 115 13.21 43.79 -7.87
C PRO A 115 12.21 43.76 -9.03
N THR A 116 11.40 44.81 -9.15
CA THR A 116 10.41 44.97 -10.22
C THR A 116 11.10 44.92 -11.58
N PRO A 117 10.81 43.94 -12.46
CA PRO A 117 11.35 43.96 -13.81
C PRO A 117 10.79 45.14 -14.59
N SER A 118 11.66 45.83 -15.35
CA SER A 118 11.29 46.91 -16.26
C SER A 118 10.32 46.40 -17.33
N PRO A 119 9.24 47.15 -17.66
CA PRO A 119 8.20 46.70 -18.58
C PRO A 119 8.79 46.42 -19.97
N THR A 120 8.69 45.15 -20.39
CA THR A 120 8.95 44.72 -21.77
C THR A 120 7.59 44.36 -22.40
N PRO A 121 7.28 44.78 -23.64
CA PRO A 121 5.99 44.52 -24.27
C PRO A 121 5.70 43.02 -24.35
N THR A 122 4.54 42.62 -23.80
CA THR A 122 4.13 41.23 -23.61
C THR A 122 3.33 40.71 -24.82
N PRO A 123 3.73 39.61 -25.48
CA PRO A 123 2.87 38.88 -26.41
C PRO A 123 1.74 38.15 -25.67
N SER A 124 0.65 37.90 -26.39
CA SER A 124 -0.62 37.29 -25.96
C SER A 124 -0.49 36.16 -24.92
N PRO A 125 -1.35 36.10 -23.88
CA PRO A 125 -1.26 35.09 -22.83
C PRO A 125 -1.46 33.70 -23.43
N THR A 126 -0.39 32.90 -23.39
CA THR A 126 -0.47 31.45 -23.53
C THR A 126 -0.89 30.91 -22.16
N PRO A 127 -1.84 29.97 -22.05
CA PRO A 127 -2.26 29.41 -20.78
C PRO A 127 -1.03 28.89 -20.02
N THR A 128 -0.79 29.45 -18.84
CA THR A 128 0.28 28.98 -17.95
C THR A 128 -0.14 27.59 -17.44
N PRO A 129 0.63 26.53 -17.71
CA PRO A 129 0.34 25.23 -17.13
C PRO A 129 0.32 25.38 -15.60
N SER A 130 -0.68 24.76 -14.96
CA SER A 130 -0.76 24.70 -13.50
C SER A 130 0.56 24.15 -12.95
N PRO A 131 1.21 24.81 -11.97
CA PRO A 131 2.48 24.34 -11.44
C PRO A 131 2.28 22.95 -10.82
N ASN A 132 3.20 22.03 -11.14
CA ASN A 132 3.25 20.72 -10.50
C ASN A 132 3.40 20.91 -8.98
N PRO A 133 2.65 20.17 -8.12
CA PRO A 133 2.82 20.25 -6.67
C PRO A 133 4.29 20.09 -6.31
N THR A 134 4.79 21.01 -5.49
CA THR A 134 6.18 21.03 -5.04
C THR A 134 6.17 20.86 -3.53
N PRO A 135 6.95 19.92 -2.97
CA PRO A 135 7.08 19.75 -1.52
C PRO A 135 7.47 21.07 -0.86
N ALA A 136 6.94 21.35 0.33
CA ALA A 136 7.20 22.60 1.04
C ALA A 136 8.71 22.82 1.25
N ASP A 137 9.29 23.92 0.77
CA ASP A 137 10.72 24.22 0.98
C ASP A 137 10.97 24.54 2.46
N PRO A 138 11.73 23.70 3.21
CA PRO A 138 11.97 23.94 4.63
C PRO A 138 12.65 25.28 4.90
N THR A 139 13.41 25.82 3.95
CA THR A 139 14.10 27.10 4.08
C THR A 139 13.16 28.31 4.02
N GLN A 140 11.92 28.12 3.57
CA GLN A 140 10.88 29.15 3.53
C GLN A 140 9.92 29.07 4.72
N ILE A 141 10.01 28.01 5.53
CA ILE A 141 9.15 27.81 6.69
C ILE A 141 9.68 28.63 7.88
N LYS A 142 8.81 29.49 8.42
CA LYS A 142 9.05 30.21 9.67
C LYS A 142 8.65 29.38 10.89
N ILE A 143 7.49 28.75 10.83
CA ILE A 143 6.98 27.80 11.83
C ILE A 143 6.36 26.64 11.08
N GLU A 144 6.87 25.44 11.31
CA GLU A 144 6.32 24.22 10.73
C GLU A 144 4.97 23.91 11.38
N ILE A 145 3.98 23.49 10.60
CA ILE A 145 2.74 22.90 11.09
C ILE A 145 2.68 21.47 10.60
N SER A 146 2.71 20.51 11.51
CA SER A 146 2.72 19.10 11.15
C SER A 146 1.71 18.31 11.96
N ASN A 147 1.02 17.40 11.27
CA ASN A 147 0.10 16.43 11.85
C ASN A 147 0.75 15.05 11.75
N ASN A 148 1.03 14.42 12.89
CA ASN A 148 1.95 13.28 12.94
C ASN A 148 1.34 12.05 13.59
N ARG A 149 1.79 10.87 13.12
CA ARG A 149 1.64 9.57 13.77
C ARG A 149 0.19 9.22 14.14
N PRO A 150 -0.75 9.21 13.19
CA PRO A 150 -2.13 8.85 13.48
C PRO A 150 -2.25 7.37 13.84
N VAL A 151 -3.09 7.05 14.82
CA VAL A 151 -3.56 5.69 15.13
C VAL A 151 -5.06 5.70 15.35
N ILE A 152 -5.75 4.58 15.09
CA ILE A 152 -7.22 4.49 15.10
C ILE A 152 -7.68 3.42 16.09
N SER A 153 -8.82 3.65 16.77
CA SER A 153 -9.48 2.62 17.59
C SER A 153 -9.73 1.35 16.78
N PHE A 154 -9.36 0.18 17.29
CA PHE A 154 -9.29 -1.05 16.50
C PHE A 154 -10.67 -1.67 16.21
N GLU A 155 -11.52 -1.78 17.24
CA GLU A 155 -12.79 -2.49 17.19
C GLU A 155 -13.86 -1.87 18.16
N PRO A 156 -14.33 -0.62 17.96
CA PRO A 156 -15.35 0.04 18.80
C PRO A 156 -16.69 -0.70 18.84
N ALA A 157 -17.40 -0.74 19.97
CA ALA A 157 -18.64 -1.49 20.10
C ALA A 157 -19.60 -1.33 18.89
N LEU A 158 -20.04 -2.45 18.31
CA LEU A 158 -21.02 -2.47 17.23
C LEU A 158 -22.42 -2.28 17.83
N VAL A 159 -23.01 -1.10 17.64
CA VAL A 159 -24.36 -0.76 18.14
C VAL A 159 -25.28 -0.55 16.94
N ALA A 160 -26.37 -1.33 16.87
CA ALA A 160 -27.33 -1.28 15.76
C ALA A 160 -26.68 -1.38 14.36
N GLY A 161 -25.63 -2.19 14.23
CA GLY A 161 -24.90 -2.39 12.96
C GLY A 161 -23.91 -1.27 12.61
N LYS A 162 -23.66 -0.34 13.53
CA LYS A 162 -22.79 0.81 13.30
C LYS A 162 -21.72 0.97 14.37
N ARG A 163 -20.64 1.68 14.02
CA ARG A 163 -19.50 1.99 14.89
C ARG A 163 -19.11 3.46 14.75
N VAL A 164 -18.48 3.99 15.79
CA VAL A 164 -17.81 5.31 15.79
C VAL A 164 -16.34 5.06 16.08
N TYR A 165 -15.48 5.37 15.12
CA TYR A 165 -14.04 5.22 15.27
C TYR A 165 -13.41 6.53 15.76
N THR A 166 -12.37 6.41 16.58
CA THR A 166 -11.57 7.54 17.05
C THR A 166 -10.16 7.43 16.52
N ILE A 167 -9.70 8.46 15.81
CA ILE A 167 -8.30 8.64 15.43
C ILE A 167 -7.63 9.53 16.48
N VAL A 168 -6.44 9.18 16.93
CA VAL A 168 -5.58 10.04 17.75
C VAL A 168 -4.27 10.30 17.02
N PHE A 169 -3.79 11.53 17.08
CA PHE A 169 -2.56 12.00 16.42
C PHE A 169 -2.01 13.21 17.17
N SER A 170 -0.77 13.63 16.86
CA SER A 170 -0.25 14.91 17.37
C SER A 170 -0.34 16.00 16.31
N SER A 171 -0.65 17.22 16.72
CA SER A 171 -0.61 18.40 15.85
C SER A 171 -0.29 19.63 16.66
N ASN A 172 0.53 20.52 16.09
CA ASN A 172 0.78 21.85 16.62
C ASN A 172 -0.08 22.94 15.94
N SER A 173 -1.06 22.54 15.14
CA SER A 173 -2.02 23.49 14.57
C SER A 173 -2.90 24.09 15.67
N PRO A 174 -3.11 25.42 15.70
CA PRO A 174 -3.96 26.05 16.71
C PRO A 174 -5.46 25.80 16.45
N SER A 175 -5.81 25.38 15.24
CA SER A 175 -7.17 25.05 14.83
C SER A 175 -7.17 23.89 13.83
N LEU A 176 -8.12 22.98 13.98
CA LEU A 176 -8.37 21.88 13.06
C LEU A 176 -9.86 21.81 12.69
N PRO A 177 -10.23 21.33 11.49
CA PRO A 177 -9.36 20.70 10.48
C PRO A 177 -8.48 21.68 9.68
N ASN A 178 -8.82 22.97 9.67
CA ASN A 178 -8.17 23.95 8.82
C ASN A 178 -7.27 24.91 9.60
N PHE A 179 -6.11 25.21 9.03
CA PHE A 179 -5.25 26.31 9.47
C PHE A 179 -4.56 26.95 8.26
N ASP A 180 -4.60 28.28 8.18
CA ASP A 180 -4.23 29.02 6.98
C ASP A 180 -2.76 29.48 6.93
N GLY A 181 -1.97 29.19 7.97
CA GLY A 181 -0.57 29.60 8.08
C GLY A 181 -0.38 30.95 8.77
N THR A 182 -1.41 31.49 9.43
CA THR A 182 -1.31 32.74 10.20
C THR A 182 -0.52 32.55 11.49
N GLU A 183 0.59 33.28 11.65
CA GLU A 183 1.52 33.12 12.79
C GLU A 183 0.86 33.20 14.18
N GLY A 184 0.09 34.25 14.48
CA GLY A 184 -0.61 34.39 15.76
C GLY A 184 0.29 34.15 17.00
N THR A 185 -0.19 33.31 17.93
CA THR A 185 0.53 32.92 19.16
C THR A 185 1.56 31.82 18.94
N LEU A 186 1.63 31.23 17.74
CA LEU A 186 2.54 30.11 17.44
C LEU A 186 3.99 30.52 17.59
N ALA A 187 4.33 31.80 17.37
CA ALA A 187 5.68 32.32 17.57
C ALA A 187 6.22 32.10 18.99
N THR A 188 5.31 32.02 19.98
CA THR A 188 5.64 31.80 21.39
C THR A 188 5.32 30.39 21.86
N ASP A 189 4.35 29.72 21.22
CA ASP A 189 3.90 28.39 21.62
C ASP A 189 3.31 27.64 20.42
N ALA A 190 4.11 26.75 19.85
CA ALA A 190 3.74 25.87 18.73
C ALA A 190 4.01 24.41 19.09
N ASN A 191 3.72 24.05 20.34
CA ASN A 191 3.92 22.70 20.83
C ASN A 191 3.03 21.68 20.08
N GLN A 192 3.56 20.49 19.85
CA GLN A 192 2.75 19.36 19.42
C GLN A 192 1.80 18.96 20.56
N GLU A 193 0.51 18.98 20.26
CA GLU A 193 -0.56 18.59 21.16
C GLU A 193 -1.24 17.32 20.67
N ILE A 194 -1.75 16.51 21.59
CA ILE A 194 -2.57 15.35 21.25
C ILE A 194 -3.96 15.85 20.82
N TRP A 195 -4.41 15.38 19.67
CA TRP A 195 -5.75 15.62 19.14
C TRP A 195 -6.46 14.29 18.90
N ILE A 196 -7.78 14.31 19.03
CA ILE A 196 -8.63 13.25 18.51
C ILE A 196 -9.52 13.76 17.39
N TYR A 197 -9.80 12.86 16.46
CA TYR A 197 -10.84 13.00 15.45
C TYR A 197 -11.81 11.81 15.57
N GLN A 198 -13.06 12.09 15.90
CA GLN A 198 -14.12 11.07 15.91
C GLN A 198 -14.82 11.06 14.57
N LEU A 199 -14.83 9.90 13.91
CA LEU A 199 -15.53 9.72 12.65
C LEU A 199 -17.05 9.88 12.87
N PRO A 200 -17.80 10.30 11.83
CA PRO A 200 -19.23 10.07 11.81
C PRO A 200 -19.55 8.59 12.06
N GLU A 201 -20.75 8.30 12.56
CA GLU A 201 -21.22 6.92 12.75
C GLU A 201 -21.28 6.19 11.40
N VAL A 202 -20.60 5.04 11.27
CA VAL A 202 -20.50 4.26 10.03
C VAL A 202 -21.17 2.90 10.18
N THR A 203 -21.89 2.45 9.14
CA THR A 203 -22.36 1.05 9.04
C THR A 203 -21.18 0.12 8.88
N ASP A 204 -20.99 -0.84 9.78
CA ASP A 204 -19.79 -1.69 9.83
C ASP A 204 -20.10 -3.19 9.87
N THR A 205 -21.19 -3.57 9.21
CA THR A 205 -21.63 -4.96 9.01
C THR A 205 -21.31 -5.48 7.60
N LEU A 206 -20.37 -4.82 6.92
CA LEU A 206 -20.07 -5.06 5.52
C LEU A 206 -19.17 -6.26 5.35
N ASP A 207 -19.46 -7.08 4.35
CA ASP A 207 -18.52 -8.09 3.86
C ASP A 207 -17.61 -7.47 2.80
N LEU A 208 -16.39 -7.12 3.19
CA LEU A 208 -15.42 -6.52 2.27
C LEU A 208 -15.00 -7.45 1.13
N THR A 209 -15.26 -8.77 1.24
CA THR A 209 -14.96 -9.73 0.17
C THR A 209 -15.99 -9.66 -0.97
N SER A 210 -17.17 -9.07 -0.72
CA SER A 210 -18.19 -8.93 -1.77
C SER A 210 -17.78 -7.97 -2.87
N GLY A 211 -16.88 -7.02 -2.57
CA GLY A 211 -16.46 -5.95 -3.49
C GLY A 211 -17.55 -4.90 -3.76
N ASP A 212 -18.65 -4.93 -3.00
CA ASP A 212 -19.76 -4.00 -3.16
C ASP A 212 -19.36 -2.57 -2.79
N ASP A 213 -19.70 -1.63 -3.67
CA ASP A 213 -19.71 -0.23 -3.29
C ASP A 213 -20.79 0.02 -2.26
N VAL A 214 -20.40 0.69 -1.19
CA VAL A 214 -21.36 1.23 -0.24
C VAL A 214 -21.76 2.65 -0.61
N ALA A 215 -22.91 3.08 -0.09
CA ALA A 215 -23.37 4.44 -0.25
C ALA A 215 -22.29 5.43 0.21
N PHE A 216 -22.09 6.50 -0.56
CA PHE A 216 -21.13 7.53 -0.19
C PHE A 216 -21.51 8.16 1.14
N GLN A 217 -20.55 8.18 2.05
CA GLN A 217 -20.59 8.88 3.32
C GLN A 217 -19.30 9.70 3.42
N ASP A 218 -19.45 11.01 3.62
CA ASP A 218 -18.31 11.88 3.86
C ASP A 218 -17.74 11.64 5.25
N LEU A 219 -16.58 10.99 5.30
CA LEU A 219 -15.89 10.69 6.55
C LEU A 219 -15.00 11.83 7.03
N SER A 220 -14.94 12.95 6.31
CA SER A 220 -14.27 14.18 6.78
C SER A 220 -15.17 15.05 7.66
N ALA A 221 -16.47 14.75 7.74
CA ALA A 221 -17.47 15.48 8.54
C ALA A 221 -17.55 15.08 10.04
N GLY A 222 -16.51 14.44 10.58
CA GLY A 222 -16.35 14.12 11.99
C GLY A 222 -15.95 15.32 12.87
N THR A 223 -15.61 15.04 14.13
CA THR A 223 -15.36 16.08 15.15
C THR A 223 -13.95 16.02 15.72
N PHE A 224 -13.27 17.17 15.75
CA PHE A 224 -11.98 17.34 16.41
C PHE A 224 -12.14 17.72 17.88
N VAL A 225 -11.29 17.15 18.73
CA VAL A 225 -11.13 17.58 20.13
C VAL A 225 -9.65 17.64 20.45
N GLN A 226 -9.20 18.80 20.93
CA GLN A 226 -7.86 18.96 21.48
C GLN A 226 -7.79 18.24 22.84
N VAL A 227 -6.88 17.29 22.98
CA VAL A 227 -6.71 16.51 24.22
C VAL A 227 -5.77 17.22 25.17
N THR A 228 -4.58 17.61 24.72
CA THR A 228 -3.59 18.37 25.52
C THR A 228 -3.48 19.80 25.01
N ASN A 229 -3.13 20.72 25.91
CA ASN A 229 -2.81 22.11 25.56
C ASN A 229 -1.79 22.62 26.57
N THR A 230 -0.53 22.71 26.16
CA THR A 230 0.61 22.86 27.07
C THR A 230 1.68 23.77 26.47
N PRO A 231 2.33 24.60 27.30
CA PRO A 231 3.43 25.42 26.82
C PRO A 231 4.59 24.59 26.27
N ALA A 232 5.04 24.95 25.06
CA ALA A 232 6.21 24.37 24.43
C ALA A 232 7.46 24.42 25.34
N SER A 233 8.21 23.32 25.38
CA SER A 233 9.52 23.21 26.03
C SER A 233 10.55 24.16 25.42
N ARG A 234 10.37 24.48 24.14
CA ARG A 234 11.20 25.39 23.38
C ARG A 234 10.36 26.06 22.30
N VAL A 235 10.51 27.37 22.18
CA VAL A 235 9.88 28.17 21.11
C VAL A 235 10.30 27.66 19.72
N PRO A 236 9.43 27.75 18.71
CA PRO A 236 9.77 27.29 17.37
C PRO A 236 10.92 28.10 16.76
N SER A 237 11.65 27.47 15.84
CA SER A 237 12.67 28.16 15.04
C SER A 237 12.48 27.91 13.55
N ALA A 238 12.67 28.97 12.75
CA ALA A 238 12.56 28.90 11.30
C ALA A 238 13.60 27.97 10.68
N GLY A 239 13.24 27.38 9.54
CA GLY A 239 14.19 26.66 8.71
C GLY A 239 15.13 27.62 7.96
N ALA A 240 16.31 27.12 7.62
CA ALA A 240 17.32 27.81 6.84
C ALA A 240 18.14 26.78 6.04
N THR A 241 19.06 27.23 5.19
CA THR A 241 19.94 26.30 4.46
C THR A 241 20.69 25.37 5.42
N GLY A 242 20.44 24.07 5.33
CA GLY A 242 21.03 23.05 6.21
C GLY A 242 20.41 22.96 7.61
N VAL A 243 19.34 23.70 7.90
CA VAL A 243 18.64 23.73 9.19
C VAL A 243 17.14 23.52 8.94
N LEU A 244 16.59 22.41 9.43
CA LEU A 244 15.14 22.19 9.37
C LEU A 244 14.42 23.12 10.35
N PRO A 245 13.18 23.55 10.05
CA PRO A 245 12.35 24.20 11.05
C PRO A 245 12.17 23.28 12.26
N PHE A 246 11.93 23.88 13.41
CA PHE A 246 11.73 23.15 14.65
C PHE A 246 10.46 23.60 15.34
N VAL A 247 9.72 22.62 15.86
CA VAL A 247 8.62 22.78 16.81
C VAL A 247 8.80 21.77 17.94
N ALA A 248 8.35 22.11 19.14
CA ALA A 248 8.47 21.20 20.28
C ALA A 248 7.56 19.98 20.08
N ASP A 249 8.11 18.77 20.29
CA ASP A 249 7.38 17.49 20.21
C ASP A 249 7.10 16.95 21.62
N ASP A 250 6.54 17.80 22.49
CA ASP A 250 6.45 17.48 23.91
C ASP A 250 5.36 16.46 24.20
N ASN A 251 4.24 16.45 23.45
CA ASN A 251 3.16 15.46 23.57
C ASN A 251 3.09 14.61 22.31
N ARG A 252 3.40 13.32 22.43
CA ARG A 252 3.64 12.45 21.27
C ARG A 252 3.38 10.97 21.55
N GLU A 253 3.58 10.15 20.52
CA GLU A 253 3.59 8.67 20.62
C GLU A 253 2.29 8.11 21.22
N ALA A 254 1.15 8.64 20.78
CA ALA A 254 -0.15 8.20 21.27
C ALA A 254 -0.47 6.75 20.84
N ALA A 255 -1.13 6.04 21.74
CA ALA A 255 -1.75 4.74 21.52
C ALA A 255 -3.20 4.79 22.01
N ILE A 256 -4.08 4.02 21.37
CA ILE A 256 -5.50 3.98 21.69
C ILE A 256 -5.97 2.52 21.80
N ASN A 257 -6.80 2.23 22.79
CA ASN A 257 -7.38 0.90 22.97
C ASN A 257 -8.45 0.60 21.91
N ASP A 258 -8.99 -0.62 21.90
CA ASP A 258 -9.84 -1.08 20.80
C ASP A 258 -11.14 -0.29 20.67
N ASP A 259 -11.75 0.09 21.80
CA ASP A 259 -13.02 0.82 21.81
C ASP A 259 -12.89 2.34 21.68
N GLY A 260 -11.65 2.86 21.71
CA GLY A 260 -11.36 4.28 21.61
C GLY A 260 -11.52 5.06 22.90
N SER A 261 -11.84 4.43 24.03
CA SER A 261 -12.11 5.14 25.30
C SER A 261 -10.86 5.55 26.08
N ILE A 262 -9.73 4.87 25.88
CA ILE A 262 -8.48 5.11 26.62
C ILE A 262 -7.35 5.41 25.64
N ILE A 263 -6.69 6.55 25.88
CA ILE A 263 -5.47 6.96 25.19
C ILE A 263 -4.31 6.88 26.19
N ALA A 264 -3.19 6.33 25.74
CA ALA A 264 -1.90 6.46 26.39
C ALA A 264 -0.96 7.27 25.50
N PHE A 265 -0.12 8.13 26.06
CA PHE A 265 0.81 8.96 25.29
C PHE A 265 2.00 9.37 26.15
N ILE A 266 3.05 9.86 25.51
CA ILE A 266 4.25 10.36 26.18
C ILE A 266 4.18 11.89 26.24
N SER A 267 4.47 12.45 27.41
CA SER A 267 4.60 13.90 27.58
C SER A 267 5.81 14.31 28.41
N THR A 268 6.49 15.37 28.01
CA THR A 268 7.51 16.06 28.83
C THR A 268 6.90 17.19 29.67
N ARG A 269 5.57 17.36 29.63
CA ARG A 269 4.86 18.48 30.25
C ARG A 269 4.25 18.07 31.57
N ASN A 270 3.99 19.06 32.42
CA ASN A 270 3.29 18.85 33.67
C ASN A 270 1.76 18.91 33.48
N LEU A 271 1.15 17.76 33.18
CA LEU A 271 -0.29 17.64 32.92
C LEU A 271 -1.13 17.37 34.17
N VAL A 272 -0.49 17.16 35.32
CA VAL A 272 -1.15 16.97 36.63
C VAL A 272 -0.53 17.95 37.63
N GLY A 273 -1.32 18.65 38.46
CA GLY A 273 -0.86 19.89 39.12
C GLY A 273 0.52 19.90 39.81
N SER A 274 1.00 18.78 40.39
CA SER A 274 2.33 18.66 41.02
C SER A 274 3.17 17.50 40.45
N GLY A 275 2.93 17.13 39.20
CA GLY A 275 3.54 15.99 38.51
C GLY A 275 4.96 16.24 37.99
N ASN A 276 5.17 15.93 36.70
CA ASN A 276 6.44 15.97 35.97
C ASN A 276 7.18 17.34 36.02
N THR A 277 7.88 17.62 37.13
CA THR A 277 8.57 18.90 37.36
C THR A 277 9.92 19.04 36.66
N ASP A 278 10.58 17.92 36.35
CA ASP A 278 11.90 17.88 35.70
C ASP A 278 11.81 17.74 34.17
N SER A 279 10.59 17.62 33.64
CA SER A 279 10.27 17.67 32.20
C SER A 279 10.92 16.56 31.38
N ASN A 280 11.22 15.42 32.00
CA ASN A 280 11.60 14.21 31.28
C ASN A 280 10.35 13.58 30.62
N PRO A 281 10.50 12.73 29.59
CA PRO A 281 9.37 12.04 28.98
C PRO A 281 8.71 11.05 29.95
N GLU A 282 7.43 11.27 30.25
CA GLU A 282 6.62 10.43 31.13
C GLU A 282 5.40 9.86 30.40
N LEU A 283 4.92 8.69 30.85
CA LEU A 283 3.72 8.04 30.34
C LEU A 283 2.48 8.65 31.01
N PHE A 284 1.52 9.07 30.19
CA PHE A 284 0.23 9.60 30.63
C PHE A 284 -0.92 8.82 30.01
N PHE A 285 -2.06 8.84 30.70
CA PHE A 285 -3.32 8.30 30.22
C PHE A 285 -4.42 9.37 30.22
N ARG A 286 -5.34 9.25 29.26
CA ARG A 286 -6.58 10.01 29.17
C ARG A 286 -7.73 9.03 28.93
N ASN A 287 -8.69 8.97 29.86
CA ASN A 287 -9.96 8.28 29.65
C ASN A 287 -10.98 9.26 29.05
N LEU A 288 -11.34 9.10 27.78
CA LEU A 288 -12.21 10.03 27.05
C LEU A 288 -13.63 10.16 27.62
N THR A 289 -14.07 9.24 28.48
CA THR A 289 -15.34 9.37 29.22
C THR A 289 -15.25 10.31 30.42
N SER A 290 -14.04 10.61 30.91
CA SER A 290 -13.80 11.56 32.00
C SER A 290 -13.82 13.00 31.48
N PRO A 291 -14.08 14.01 32.34
CA PRO A 291 -14.04 15.43 31.95
C PRO A 291 -12.75 15.83 31.22
N ALA A 292 -12.86 16.75 30.25
CA ALA A 292 -11.71 17.27 29.51
C ALA A 292 -10.61 17.80 30.46
N GLY A 293 -9.34 17.60 30.08
CA GLY A 293 -8.18 17.97 30.92
C GLY A 293 -7.91 17.04 32.10
N THR A 294 -8.66 15.95 32.28
CA THR A 294 -8.38 14.95 33.34
C THR A 294 -7.36 13.93 32.84
N PHE A 295 -6.13 14.03 33.34
CA PHE A 295 -5.02 13.14 33.00
C PHE A 295 -4.57 12.30 34.19
N ILE A 296 -3.99 11.14 33.89
CA ILE A 296 -3.34 10.29 34.87
C ILE A 296 -1.88 10.16 34.46
N GLN A 297 -0.98 10.67 35.30
CA GLN A 297 0.45 10.45 35.15
C GLN A 297 0.79 9.05 35.66
N ALA A 298 1.13 8.15 34.74
CA ALA A 298 1.38 6.74 35.04
C ALA A 298 2.81 6.48 35.53
N THR A 299 3.77 7.29 35.07
CA THR A 299 5.15 7.25 35.53
C THR A 299 5.58 8.63 36.01
N ASN A 300 6.40 8.68 37.06
CA ASN A 300 6.95 9.90 37.63
C ASN A 300 8.40 9.62 38.02
N THR A 301 9.24 9.54 37.01
CA THR A 301 10.66 9.25 37.10
C THR A 301 11.43 10.55 37.22
N GLN A 302 12.64 10.48 37.78
CA GLN A 302 13.50 11.66 37.93
C GLN A 302 14.82 11.41 37.22
N ASP A 303 15.30 12.41 36.49
CA ASP A 303 16.67 12.37 35.98
C ASP A 303 17.69 12.42 37.12
N GLU A 304 18.75 11.63 36.99
CA GLU A 304 19.78 11.50 38.02
C GLU A 304 20.68 12.75 38.15
N THR A 305 20.69 13.63 37.13
CA THR A 305 21.51 14.85 37.11
C THR A 305 20.80 16.01 36.40
N VAL A 306 20.92 17.22 36.97
CA VAL A 306 20.38 18.46 36.39
C VAL A 306 21.38 19.01 35.36
N GLY A 307 21.03 19.08 34.07
CA GLY A 307 21.90 19.66 33.01
C GLY A 307 21.79 18.98 31.63
N VAL A 308 22.81 19.16 30.77
CA VAL A 308 22.94 18.45 29.48
C VAL A 308 23.19 16.96 29.75
N LYS A 309 22.32 16.10 29.23
CA LYS A 309 22.25 14.69 29.65
C LYS A 309 22.92 13.79 28.61
N THR A 310 23.93 13.06 29.04
CA THR A 310 24.49 11.92 28.27
C THR A 310 23.59 10.69 28.32
N PHE A 311 22.75 10.56 29.35
CA PHE A 311 21.74 9.50 29.51
C PHE A 311 20.44 10.12 30.04
N ALA A 312 19.43 10.28 29.18
CA ALA A 312 18.14 10.82 29.59
C ALA A 312 17.20 9.71 30.09
N ARG A 313 16.50 9.94 31.21
CA ARG A 313 15.34 9.12 31.59
C ARG A 313 14.23 9.36 30.58
N PHE A 314 13.59 8.27 30.11
CA PHE A 314 12.46 8.37 29.21
C PHE A 314 11.51 7.18 29.34
N GLN A 315 10.27 7.42 28.92
CA GLN A 315 9.28 6.43 28.53
C GLN A 315 8.95 6.62 27.05
N GLN A 316 8.77 5.52 26.30
CA GLN A 316 8.42 5.56 24.87
C GLN A 316 7.53 4.40 24.43
N ASN A 317 6.89 4.60 23.27
CA ASN A 317 6.13 3.62 22.50
C ASN A 317 5.11 2.81 23.34
N PRO A 318 4.15 3.48 24.01
CA PRO A 318 3.09 2.77 24.72
C PRO A 318 2.27 1.91 23.75
N SER A 319 1.82 0.75 24.22
CA SER A 319 0.99 -0.20 23.48
C SER A 319 -0.07 -0.78 24.40
N LEU A 320 -1.35 -0.62 24.05
CA LEU A 320 -2.48 -0.97 24.90
C LEU A 320 -3.10 -2.33 24.54
N SER A 321 -3.61 -3.02 25.56
CA SER A 321 -4.54 -4.14 25.34
C SER A 321 -5.88 -3.64 24.80
N ALA A 322 -6.75 -4.55 24.36
CA ALA A 322 -8.05 -4.20 23.80
C ALA A 322 -8.90 -3.36 24.77
N SER A 323 -8.90 -3.74 26.04
CA SER A 323 -9.58 -3.03 27.14
C SER A 323 -8.90 -1.73 27.55
N GLY A 324 -7.64 -1.50 27.18
CA GLY A 324 -6.80 -0.43 27.74
C GLY A 324 -6.38 -0.65 29.19
N SER A 325 -6.69 -1.81 29.79
CA SER A 325 -6.34 -2.13 31.18
C SER A 325 -4.90 -2.63 31.35
N ARG A 326 -4.16 -2.85 30.26
CA ARG A 326 -2.73 -3.15 30.27
C ARG A 326 -1.99 -2.28 29.26
N VAL A 327 -0.76 -1.93 29.61
CA VAL A 327 0.15 -1.18 28.76
C VAL A 327 1.51 -1.86 28.73
N ALA A 328 2.07 -2.00 27.53
CA ALA A 328 3.49 -2.27 27.34
C ALA A 328 4.19 -0.99 26.87
N PHE A 329 5.41 -0.73 27.32
CA PHE A 329 6.20 0.46 26.94
C PHE A 329 7.69 0.19 27.17
N ILE A 330 8.56 1.01 26.60
CA ILE A 330 10.00 0.93 26.82
C ILE A 330 10.47 2.09 27.70
N SER A 331 11.36 1.80 28.66
CA SER A 331 11.80 2.75 29.67
C SER A 331 13.28 2.61 29.98
N THR A 332 13.97 3.72 30.20
CA THR A 332 15.30 3.71 30.82
C THR A 332 15.26 3.77 32.34
N ALA A 333 14.07 3.88 32.96
CA ALA A 333 13.93 3.95 34.41
C ALA A 333 13.86 2.57 35.07
N ASN A 334 14.06 2.53 36.40
CA ASN A 334 13.85 1.36 37.24
C ASN A 334 12.44 1.41 37.86
N LEU A 335 11.45 0.83 37.19
CA LEU A 335 10.04 0.95 37.61
C LEU A 335 9.54 -0.21 38.49
N ALA A 336 10.31 -1.30 38.62
CA ALA A 336 9.92 -2.50 39.36
C ALA A 336 10.77 -2.78 40.61
N GLY A 337 11.55 -1.80 41.09
CA GLY A 337 12.23 -1.84 42.39
C GLY A 337 13.46 -2.76 42.50
N ALA A 338 13.93 -3.37 41.40
CA ALA A 338 15.03 -4.35 41.41
C ALA A 338 16.25 -4.00 40.52
N ASN A 339 16.23 -2.89 39.79
CA ASN A 339 17.26 -2.59 38.78
C ASN A 339 18.37 -1.64 39.28
N ASN A 340 19.37 -2.17 39.99
CA ASN A 340 20.68 -1.51 40.17
C ASN A 340 21.81 -2.29 39.43
N ASP A 341 21.43 -3.08 38.42
CA ASP A 341 22.31 -4.05 37.78
C ASP A 341 22.94 -3.54 36.47
N ASP A 342 22.60 -2.33 36.02
CA ASP A 342 23.09 -1.67 34.80
C ASP A 342 24.44 -0.95 34.98
N GLY A 343 25.09 -1.09 36.14
CA GLY A 343 26.37 -0.45 36.44
C GLY A 343 26.22 0.99 36.91
N ALA A 344 25.34 1.22 37.89
CA ALA A 344 25.10 2.49 38.59
C ALA A 344 24.12 3.48 37.94
N GLY A 345 23.06 2.99 37.27
CA GLY A 345 21.89 3.81 36.90
C GLY A 345 21.89 4.38 35.48
N HIS A 346 22.87 3.99 34.64
CA HIS A 346 23.14 4.58 33.33
C HIS A 346 22.40 3.94 32.12
N GLY A 347 21.14 3.54 32.28
CA GLY A 347 20.12 3.86 31.27
C GLY A 347 20.09 3.02 29.99
N ASN A 348 20.28 1.69 30.08
CA ASN A 348 19.79 0.81 29.02
C ASN A 348 18.25 0.72 29.08
N ALA A 349 17.60 0.78 27.93
CA ALA A 349 16.15 0.81 27.85
C ALA A 349 15.56 -0.61 27.91
N GLU A 350 14.61 -0.81 28.81
CA GLU A 350 13.95 -2.09 29.09
C GLU A 350 12.47 -2.01 28.75
N VAL A 351 11.93 -3.13 28.28
CA VAL A 351 10.50 -3.28 28.03
C VAL A 351 9.80 -3.59 29.36
N TYR A 352 8.70 -2.88 29.61
CA TYR A 352 7.84 -3.07 30.76
C TYR A 352 6.43 -3.42 30.31
N VAL A 353 5.69 -4.13 31.16
CA VAL A 353 4.24 -4.27 31.09
C VAL A 353 3.63 -3.98 32.44
N ALA A 354 2.51 -3.28 32.47
CA ALA A 354 1.81 -2.94 33.70
C ALA A 354 0.30 -2.98 33.52
N ASP A 355 -0.42 -3.23 34.61
CA ASP A 355 -1.86 -3.06 34.67
C ASP A 355 -2.18 -1.58 34.89
N PHE A 356 -3.09 -1.04 34.08
CA PHE A 356 -3.64 0.30 34.26
C PHE A 356 -4.95 0.23 35.04
N THR A 357 -4.98 0.85 36.21
CA THR A 357 -6.10 0.76 37.17
C THR A 357 -7.14 1.88 37.00
N GLY A 358 -6.90 2.82 36.08
CA GLY A 358 -7.66 4.07 35.99
C GLY A 358 -7.18 5.17 36.94
N ALA A 359 -6.28 4.88 37.87
CA ALA A 359 -5.63 5.86 38.75
C ALA A 359 -4.10 5.92 38.60
N GLY A 360 -3.50 4.89 38.00
CA GLY A 360 -2.07 4.75 37.81
C GLY A 360 -1.71 3.32 37.42
N LEU A 361 -0.41 3.01 37.44
CA LEU A 361 0.08 1.65 37.16
C LEU A 361 0.07 0.78 38.41
N ALA A 362 -0.26 -0.49 38.22
CA ALA A 362 -0.10 -1.58 39.19
C ALA A 362 0.58 -2.78 38.50
N ASN A 363 1.08 -3.72 39.29
CA ASN A 363 1.72 -4.95 38.79
C ASN A 363 2.75 -4.66 37.67
N VAL A 364 3.63 -3.69 37.89
CA VAL A 364 4.67 -3.32 36.93
C VAL A 364 5.68 -4.46 36.82
N ILE A 365 5.72 -5.10 35.67
CA ILE A 365 6.63 -6.20 35.33
C ILE A 365 7.70 -5.65 34.41
N GLN A 366 8.95 -5.75 34.85
CA GLN A 366 10.12 -5.57 33.98
C GLN A 366 10.26 -6.83 33.10
N VAL A 367 9.91 -6.71 31.82
CA VAL A 367 9.94 -7.82 30.86
C VAL A 367 11.39 -8.16 30.56
N THR A 368 12.17 -7.17 30.14
CA THR A 368 13.59 -7.36 29.80
C THR A 368 14.51 -6.84 30.89
N ARG A 369 15.66 -7.49 31.04
CA ARG A 369 16.75 -7.09 31.94
C ARG A 369 18.06 -7.33 31.21
N THR A 370 18.53 -6.30 30.54
CA THR A 370 19.68 -6.35 29.64
C THR A 370 20.76 -5.35 30.07
N LYS A 371 22.01 -5.62 29.72
CA LYS A 371 23.14 -4.73 30.01
C LYS A 371 23.61 -4.03 28.76
N SER A 372 23.98 -2.76 28.89
CA SER A 372 24.65 -2.01 27.83
C SER A 372 25.98 -2.69 27.45
N GLU A 373 26.35 -2.60 26.18
CA GLU A 373 27.57 -3.20 25.67
C GLU A 373 28.83 -2.60 26.25
N THR A 374 29.72 -3.44 26.76
CA THR A 374 31.08 -3.07 27.16
C THR A 374 32.09 -3.23 26.04
N SER A 375 31.72 -3.90 24.93
CA SER A 375 32.63 -4.27 23.83
C SER A 375 32.88 -3.16 22.80
N GLY A 376 32.02 -2.14 22.73
CA GLY A 376 32.11 -1.03 21.76
C GLY A 376 31.63 -1.37 20.34
N THR A 377 31.04 -2.55 20.11
CA THR A 377 30.68 -3.05 18.77
C THR A 377 29.44 -2.34 18.17
N PHE A 378 28.58 -1.75 19.01
CA PHE A 378 27.45 -0.90 18.64
C PHE A 378 27.18 0.12 19.75
N THR A 379 28.04 1.15 19.82
CA THR A 379 27.97 2.22 20.84
C THR A 379 26.75 3.12 20.62
N GLY A 380 25.96 3.34 21.68
CA GLY A 380 24.88 4.35 21.71
C GLY A 380 23.48 3.90 21.27
N SER A 381 23.27 2.60 20.99
CA SER A 381 21.95 2.03 20.68
C SER A 381 21.36 1.26 21.87
N SER A 382 20.04 1.30 22.05
CA SER A 382 19.36 0.45 23.04
C SER A 382 19.50 -1.04 22.68
N VAL A 383 19.62 -1.89 23.70
CA VAL A 383 19.66 -3.36 23.50
C VAL A 383 18.30 -3.87 23.03
N ASN A 384 17.24 -3.32 23.61
CA ASN A 384 15.85 -3.62 23.22
C ASN A 384 15.27 -2.52 22.36
N LEU A 385 14.37 -2.91 21.47
CA LEU A 385 13.57 -2.03 20.64
C LEU A 385 12.11 -2.47 20.74
N LEU A 386 11.28 -1.59 21.29
CA LEU A 386 9.82 -1.68 21.19
C LEU A 386 9.38 -0.68 20.12
N SER A 387 9.09 -1.15 18.91
CA SER A 387 8.72 -0.27 17.79
C SER A 387 7.29 0.27 17.92
N PRO A 388 6.97 1.47 17.38
CA PRO A 388 5.63 2.03 17.43
C PRO A 388 4.55 1.11 16.84
N GLY A 389 3.38 1.05 17.49
CA GLY A 389 2.21 0.29 17.04
C GLY A 389 1.69 -0.72 18.08
N ARG A 390 0.85 -1.65 17.62
CA ARG A 390 0.22 -2.69 18.45
C ARG A 390 1.20 -3.85 18.69
N ARG A 391 1.99 -3.73 19.75
CA ARG A 391 3.01 -4.69 20.20
C ARG A 391 2.58 -5.54 21.39
N LEU A 392 1.50 -5.15 22.06
CA LEU A 392 0.80 -5.94 23.07
C LEU A 392 -0.39 -6.64 22.41
N SER A 393 -0.60 -7.94 22.70
CA SER A 393 -1.76 -8.67 22.21
C SER A 393 -3.07 -8.09 22.80
N ARG A 394 -4.18 -8.28 22.09
CA ARG A 394 -5.48 -7.73 22.51
C ARG A 394 -5.93 -8.22 23.89
N ASP A 395 -5.66 -9.48 24.24
CA ASP A 395 -5.89 -10.03 25.57
C ASP A 395 -4.87 -9.58 26.63
N GLY A 396 -3.80 -8.88 26.23
CA GLY A 396 -2.74 -8.42 27.11
C GLY A 396 -1.86 -9.54 27.67
N ALA A 397 -1.81 -10.71 27.01
CA ALA A 397 -1.03 -11.88 27.44
C ALA A 397 0.36 -11.98 26.80
N LEU A 398 0.55 -11.43 25.60
CA LEU A 398 1.78 -11.53 24.80
C LEU A 398 2.32 -10.15 24.40
N ILE A 399 3.65 -10.02 24.37
CA ILE A 399 4.35 -8.82 23.88
C ILE A 399 5.30 -9.22 22.76
N ALA A 400 5.31 -8.49 21.65
CA ALA A 400 6.27 -8.67 20.58
C ALA A 400 7.25 -7.48 20.50
N PHE A 401 8.54 -7.75 20.55
CA PHE A 401 9.60 -6.72 20.53
C PHE A 401 10.88 -7.27 19.89
N GLU A 402 11.87 -6.40 19.69
CA GLU A 402 13.16 -6.79 19.11
C GLU A 402 14.28 -6.61 20.15
N SER A 403 15.26 -7.52 20.19
CA SER A 403 16.40 -7.41 21.10
C SER A 403 17.71 -7.90 20.49
N ARG A 404 18.80 -7.23 20.87
CA ARG A 404 20.18 -7.65 20.58
C ARG A 404 20.66 -8.73 21.53
N ALA A 405 20.07 -8.84 22.72
CA ALA A 405 20.39 -9.89 23.69
C ALA A 405 19.92 -11.25 23.17
N ALA A 406 20.74 -12.29 23.36
CA ALA A 406 20.31 -13.67 23.13
C ALA A 406 19.30 -14.13 24.19
N ASP A 407 19.50 -13.70 25.43
CA ASP A 407 18.52 -13.83 26.53
C ASP A 407 18.12 -12.42 27.01
N PRO A 408 16.94 -11.92 26.61
CA PRO A 408 16.47 -10.59 27.00
C PRO A 408 16.26 -10.38 28.51
N LYS A 409 16.43 -11.39 29.36
CA LYS A 409 16.34 -11.26 30.83
C LYS A 409 17.61 -11.69 31.57
N GLY A 410 18.63 -12.12 30.82
CA GLY A 410 19.87 -12.70 31.33
C GLY A 410 20.79 -11.71 32.05
N ASN A 411 20.65 -10.41 31.82
CA ASN A 411 21.47 -9.37 32.44
C ASN A 411 22.98 -9.55 32.19
N ASP A 412 23.32 -9.93 30.97
CA ASP A 412 24.68 -10.26 30.55
C ASP A 412 24.98 -9.65 29.17
N SER A 413 25.85 -8.62 29.15
CA SER A 413 26.26 -7.93 27.93
C SER A 413 27.11 -8.81 27.00
N THR A 414 27.68 -9.92 27.48
CA THR A 414 28.49 -10.81 26.63
C THR A 414 27.65 -11.62 25.65
N THR A 415 26.33 -11.68 25.87
CA THR A 415 25.36 -12.39 25.01
C THR A 415 24.68 -11.47 23.99
N ASN A 416 24.94 -10.17 24.06
CA ASN A 416 24.44 -9.21 23.10
C ASN A 416 25.15 -9.38 21.75
N THR A 417 24.46 -9.01 20.68
CA THR A 417 24.91 -9.24 19.31
C THR A 417 24.66 -8.02 18.42
N SER A 418 25.40 -7.93 17.31
CA SER A 418 25.33 -6.78 16.38
C SER A 418 24.02 -6.67 15.61
N PHE A 419 23.09 -7.61 15.73
CA PHE A 419 21.82 -7.61 15.00
C PHE A 419 20.64 -7.82 15.93
N LEU A 420 19.47 -7.27 15.58
CA LEU A 420 18.22 -7.49 16.30
C LEU A 420 17.63 -8.87 15.95
N ALA A 421 16.96 -9.48 16.92
CA ALA A 421 16.07 -10.62 16.70
C ALA A 421 14.69 -10.29 17.29
N THR A 422 13.63 -10.80 16.66
CA THR A 422 12.26 -10.64 17.15
C THR A 422 11.98 -11.64 18.26
N PHE A 423 11.26 -11.22 19.30
CA PHE A 423 10.82 -12.08 20.40
C PHE A 423 9.33 -11.90 20.67
N VAL A 424 8.65 -13.00 21.02
CA VAL A 424 7.35 -13.00 21.68
C VAL A 424 7.55 -13.38 23.14
N TYR A 425 7.14 -12.51 24.04
CA TYR A 425 7.16 -12.76 25.49
C TYR A 425 5.78 -13.14 25.98
N ASN A 426 5.68 -14.28 26.68
CA ASN A 426 4.48 -14.69 27.40
C ASN A 426 4.54 -14.16 28.84
N ILE A 427 3.61 -13.27 29.18
CA ILE A 427 3.61 -12.56 30.47
C ILE A 427 3.34 -13.51 31.64
N ALA A 428 2.39 -14.43 31.51
CA ALA A 428 2.03 -15.35 32.59
C ALA A 428 3.11 -16.42 32.82
N GLY A 429 3.77 -16.84 31.73
CA GLY A 429 4.83 -17.85 31.77
C GLY A 429 6.22 -17.30 32.07
N ASP A 430 6.40 -15.98 32.07
CA ASP A 430 7.71 -15.31 32.14
C ASP A 430 8.75 -15.93 31.18
N SER A 431 8.36 -16.09 29.92
CA SER A 431 9.14 -16.86 28.94
C SER A 431 9.20 -16.18 27.58
N PHE A 432 10.37 -16.22 26.95
CA PHE A 432 10.61 -15.70 25.60
C PHE A 432 10.61 -16.82 24.56
N ALA A 433 10.00 -16.55 23.41
CA ALA A 433 10.16 -17.31 22.19
C ALA A 433 10.77 -16.41 21.11
N GLN A 434 11.96 -16.75 20.62
CA GLN A 434 12.58 -16.04 19.50
C GLN A 434 11.84 -16.36 18.20
N VAL A 435 11.45 -15.32 17.47
CA VAL A 435 10.81 -15.41 16.15
C VAL A 435 11.89 -15.24 15.09
N GLY A 436 12.28 -16.32 14.44
CA GLY A 436 13.35 -16.25 13.44
C GLY A 436 14.73 -16.54 14.05
N LEU A 437 15.69 -16.87 13.17
CA LEU A 437 17.10 -16.93 13.55
C LEU A 437 17.67 -15.52 13.50
N ARG A 438 18.76 -15.32 14.24
CA ARG A 438 19.53 -14.08 14.17
C ARG A 438 20.50 -14.15 12.98
N PRO A 439 20.68 -13.05 12.21
CA PRO A 439 21.77 -12.99 11.24
C PRO A 439 23.14 -13.12 11.92
N LEU A 440 24.09 -13.72 11.21
CA LEU A 440 25.46 -13.97 11.68
C LEU A 440 26.46 -12.96 11.10
N THR A 441 26.15 -12.35 9.94
CA THR A 441 27.07 -11.45 9.22
C THR A 441 26.38 -10.23 8.64
N ALA A 442 27.15 -9.16 8.42
CA ALA A 442 26.68 -7.96 7.71
C ALA A 442 26.27 -8.31 6.27
N PRO A 443 25.24 -7.66 5.70
CA PRO A 443 24.53 -6.49 6.21
C PRO A 443 23.43 -6.78 7.25
N GLY A 444 23.24 -8.02 7.71
CA GLY A 444 22.24 -8.34 8.74
C GLY A 444 20.80 -8.44 8.23
N ASP A 445 19.86 -7.98 9.05
CA ASP A 445 18.42 -7.88 8.75
C ASP A 445 17.93 -6.45 8.99
N ILE A 446 16.67 -6.18 8.64
CA ILE A 446 15.95 -4.92 8.84
C ILE A 446 15.20 -4.89 10.18
N ARG A 447 14.63 -3.74 10.55
CA ARG A 447 13.68 -3.64 11.67
C ARG A 447 12.38 -4.39 11.34
N HIS A 448 11.84 -5.13 12.30
CA HIS A 448 10.82 -6.15 12.03
C HIS A 448 9.37 -5.70 12.24
N PHE A 449 9.11 -4.70 13.10
CA PHE A 449 7.74 -4.21 13.40
C PHE A 449 6.70 -5.33 13.64
N PRO A 450 6.94 -6.25 14.59
CA PRO A 450 6.11 -7.44 14.75
C PRO A 450 4.68 -7.09 15.21
N THR A 451 3.67 -7.57 14.49
CA THR A 451 2.25 -7.26 14.71
C THR A 451 1.44 -8.55 14.84
N PHE A 452 0.64 -8.66 15.91
CA PHE A 452 -0.24 -9.81 16.15
C PHE A 452 -1.48 -9.80 15.25
N THR A 453 -1.92 -10.99 14.81
CA THR A 453 -3.14 -11.15 13.99
C THR A 453 -3.77 -12.54 14.18
N ASP A 454 -4.79 -12.84 13.38
CA ASP A 454 -5.63 -14.05 13.42
C ASP A 454 -6.22 -14.33 14.79
N TYR A 455 -6.90 -13.32 15.31
CA TYR A 455 -7.49 -13.37 16.62
C TYR A 455 -8.69 -14.33 16.67
N THR A 456 -8.69 -15.22 17.65
CA THR A 456 -9.90 -15.92 18.10
C THR A 456 -10.38 -15.25 19.38
N GLY A 457 -11.41 -14.41 19.26
CA GLY A 457 -11.74 -13.45 20.33
C GLY A 457 -10.63 -12.41 20.49
N LEU A 458 -9.96 -12.39 21.64
CA LEU A 458 -8.84 -11.48 21.93
C LEU A 458 -7.47 -12.17 21.92
N THR A 459 -7.41 -13.49 21.73
CA THR A 459 -6.16 -14.25 21.71
C THR A 459 -5.61 -14.34 20.28
N PRO A 460 -4.35 -13.93 20.03
CA PRO A 460 -3.77 -13.94 18.69
C PRO A 460 -3.35 -15.34 18.25
N GLY A 461 -3.60 -15.68 16.99
CA GLY A 461 -3.20 -16.95 16.37
C GLY A 461 -1.91 -16.87 15.56
N ALA A 462 -1.45 -15.67 15.20
CA ALA A 462 -0.25 -15.48 14.39
C ALA A 462 0.46 -14.16 14.68
N LEU A 463 1.70 -14.07 14.20
CA LEU A 463 2.51 -12.87 14.19
C LEU A 463 2.99 -12.58 12.76
N ILE A 464 2.77 -11.37 12.28
CA ILE A 464 3.40 -10.87 11.05
C ILE A 464 4.58 -9.96 11.39
N PHE A 465 5.60 -9.97 10.55
CA PHE A 465 6.80 -9.17 10.76
C PHE A 465 7.53 -8.93 9.44
N ALA A 466 8.28 -7.84 9.38
CA ALA A 466 9.19 -7.52 8.29
C ALA A 466 10.52 -8.28 8.45
N SER A 467 11.07 -8.81 7.37
CA SER A 467 12.43 -9.35 7.35
C SER A 467 12.97 -9.34 5.93
N ALA A 468 14.29 -9.25 5.81
CA ALA A 468 15.05 -9.44 4.59
C ALA A 468 15.90 -10.74 4.62
N LEU A 469 15.72 -11.57 5.66
CA LEU A 469 16.36 -12.88 5.73
C LEU A 469 15.80 -13.84 4.68
N ASN A 470 16.62 -14.82 4.34
CA ASN A 470 16.26 -15.89 3.43
C ASN A 470 16.01 -17.19 4.20
N PHE A 471 14.76 -17.41 4.62
CA PHE A 471 14.32 -18.68 5.23
C PHE A 471 14.21 -19.80 4.19
N LYS A 472 14.23 -21.07 4.61
CA LYS A 472 14.14 -22.21 3.66
C LYS A 472 12.84 -22.19 2.88
N THR A 473 12.84 -22.83 1.71
CA THR A 473 11.67 -22.95 0.82
C THR A 473 10.45 -23.62 1.44
N ASP A 474 10.63 -24.42 2.48
CA ASP A 474 9.55 -25.03 3.28
C ASP A 474 9.09 -24.15 4.47
N GLY A 475 9.65 -22.94 4.58
CA GLY A 475 9.39 -22.02 5.68
C GLY A 475 10.17 -22.30 6.95
N SER A 476 10.90 -23.42 7.04
CA SER A 476 11.69 -23.73 8.24
C SER A 476 12.98 -22.90 8.32
N PHE A 477 13.63 -22.98 9.48
CA PHE A 477 14.89 -22.30 9.71
C PHE A 477 16.04 -22.89 8.88
N PRO A 478 16.85 -22.07 8.21
CA PRO A 478 18.12 -22.51 7.64
C PRO A 478 19.07 -23.03 8.74
N THR A 479 20.02 -23.89 8.38
CA THR A 479 21.05 -24.39 9.34
C THR A 479 22.09 -23.32 9.70
N THR A 480 22.20 -22.28 8.87
CA THR A 480 22.92 -21.01 9.06
C THR A 480 21.91 -19.87 9.13
N ASP A 481 22.34 -18.61 9.24
CA ASP A 481 21.41 -17.46 9.23
C ASP A 481 20.59 -17.32 7.95
N GLN A 482 21.09 -17.85 6.82
CA GLN A 482 20.45 -17.73 5.51
C GLN A 482 20.55 -19.02 4.70
N ASP A 483 19.50 -19.31 3.94
CA ASP A 483 19.50 -20.30 2.87
C ASP A 483 20.00 -19.67 1.55
N SER A 484 20.61 -20.44 0.65
CA SER A 484 21.03 -19.94 -0.66
C SER A 484 19.92 -20.01 -1.72
N THR A 485 18.87 -20.78 -1.44
CA THR A 485 17.76 -21.10 -2.35
C THR A 485 16.37 -20.85 -1.74
N GLY A 486 16.33 -20.19 -0.59
CA GLY A 486 15.14 -19.98 0.23
C GLY A 486 14.06 -19.05 -0.36
N LEU A 487 13.11 -18.65 0.50
CA LEU A 487 11.93 -17.85 0.12
C LEU A 487 12.26 -16.43 -0.35
N ASN A 488 13.44 -15.90 -0.06
CA ASN A 488 13.84 -14.51 -0.30
C ASN A 488 15.31 -14.42 -0.74
N VAL A 489 15.65 -15.12 -1.83
CA VAL A 489 17.02 -15.22 -2.37
C VAL A 489 17.70 -13.86 -2.57
N LEU A 490 16.94 -12.86 -3.02
CA LEU A 490 17.44 -11.51 -3.25
C LEU A 490 17.55 -10.66 -1.98
N ARG A 491 17.15 -11.20 -0.82
CA ARG A 491 17.16 -10.52 0.49
C ARG A 491 16.49 -9.14 0.45
N GLN A 492 15.34 -9.08 -0.19
CA GLN A 492 14.53 -7.87 -0.26
C GLN A 492 13.71 -7.75 1.03
N PRO A 493 13.32 -6.55 1.48
CA PRO A 493 12.34 -6.38 2.56
C PRO A 493 11.02 -7.05 2.20
N GLN A 494 10.62 -8.06 2.98
CA GLN A 494 9.35 -8.77 2.81
C GLN A 494 8.55 -8.80 4.10
N VAL A 495 7.24 -9.02 3.98
CA VAL A 495 6.38 -9.38 5.10
C VAL A 495 6.36 -10.90 5.23
N PHE A 496 6.64 -11.39 6.43
CA PHE A 496 6.54 -12.79 6.82
C PHE A 496 5.45 -12.98 7.87
N LEU A 497 4.98 -14.22 7.99
CA LEU A 497 4.04 -14.68 8.99
C LEU A 497 4.56 -15.94 9.66
N THR A 498 4.33 -16.06 10.96
CA THR A 498 4.48 -17.31 11.72
C THR A 498 3.25 -17.53 12.60
N ASP A 499 2.90 -18.79 12.86
CA ASP A 499 1.77 -19.13 13.74
C ASP A 499 2.20 -19.08 15.22
N LEU A 500 1.25 -18.79 16.11
CA LEU A 500 1.44 -18.78 17.56
C LEU A 500 0.85 -20.05 18.21
N PRO A 501 1.50 -20.59 19.25
CA PRO A 501 2.73 -20.13 19.89
C PRO A 501 3.99 -20.37 19.04
N VAL A 502 4.96 -19.45 19.11
CA VAL A 502 6.25 -19.61 18.42
C VAL A 502 7.09 -20.69 19.09
N SER A 503 7.72 -21.53 18.27
CA SER A 503 8.66 -22.58 18.69
C SER A 503 9.81 -22.70 17.69
N SER A 504 10.86 -23.46 18.04
CA SER A 504 11.95 -23.78 17.11
C SER A 504 11.51 -24.62 15.90
N SER A 505 10.32 -25.22 15.95
CA SER A 505 9.69 -25.93 14.83
C SER A 505 8.70 -25.10 14.04
N SER A 506 8.50 -23.81 14.38
CA SER A 506 7.60 -22.93 13.63
C SER A 506 8.09 -22.73 12.19
N THR A 507 7.14 -22.58 11.27
CA THR A 507 7.39 -22.30 9.86
C THR A 507 7.02 -20.86 9.51
N PHE A 508 7.78 -20.25 8.62
CA PHE A 508 7.53 -18.92 8.10
C PHE A 508 6.84 -18.99 6.74
N LYS A 509 5.83 -18.12 6.55
CA LYS A 509 5.20 -17.87 5.26
C LYS A 509 5.60 -16.49 4.77
N ARG A 510 6.14 -16.39 3.56
CA ARG A 510 6.44 -15.11 2.92
C ARG A 510 5.16 -14.59 2.25
N LEU A 511 4.63 -13.47 2.73
CA LEU A 511 3.36 -12.90 2.26
C LEU A 511 3.51 -11.89 1.11
N THR A 512 4.73 -11.39 0.87
CA THR A 512 5.03 -10.44 -0.22
C THR A 512 6.16 -10.96 -1.12
N ASN A 513 6.31 -10.36 -2.30
CA ASN A 513 7.44 -10.62 -3.20
C ASN A 513 7.95 -9.30 -3.79
N ASN A 514 8.32 -8.37 -2.91
CA ASN A 514 8.75 -7.03 -3.29
C ASN A 514 10.04 -7.08 -4.15
N PRO A 515 10.10 -6.34 -5.27
CA PRO A 515 11.19 -6.42 -6.25
C PRO A 515 12.44 -5.60 -5.88
N THR A 516 12.34 -4.68 -4.92
CA THR A 516 13.40 -3.73 -4.56
C THR A 516 13.56 -3.57 -3.05
N GLY A 517 14.76 -3.12 -2.67
CA GLY A 517 15.23 -3.20 -1.29
C GLY A 517 16.74 -3.08 -1.22
N THR A 518 17.21 -1.91 -0.79
CA THR A 518 18.57 -1.80 -0.28
C THR A 518 18.52 -2.21 1.19
N LEU A 519 19.44 -3.05 1.65
CA LEU A 519 19.57 -3.40 3.07
C LEU A 519 20.11 -2.24 3.93
N VAL A 520 20.28 -1.06 3.31
CA VAL A 520 20.89 0.13 3.89
C VAL A 520 19.91 1.31 4.00
N SER A 521 18.65 1.20 3.57
CA SER A 521 17.67 2.25 3.83
C SER A 521 17.01 2.06 5.20
N ASP A 522 17.04 3.11 6.03
CA ASP A 522 16.38 3.19 7.34
C ASP A 522 14.84 3.28 7.24
N ILE A 523 14.24 3.02 6.07
CA ILE A 523 12.80 3.06 5.82
C ILE A 523 12.27 1.63 5.62
N PRO A 524 12.21 0.83 6.70
CA PRO A 524 11.74 -0.55 6.68
C PRO A 524 10.25 -0.61 6.36
N ILE A 525 9.84 -1.73 5.76
CA ILE A 525 8.43 -2.08 5.60
C ILE A 525 7.78 -2.22 6.98
N ARG A 526 6.67 -1.50 7.20
CA ARG A 526 5.90 -1.53 8.46
C ARG A 526 4.56 -2.24 8.24
N PRO A 527 4.46 -3.56 8.47
CA PRO A 527 3.21 -4.28 8.32
C PRO A 527 2.25 -4.03 9.49
N LEU A 528 1.03 -3.61 9.16
CA LEU A 528 -0.09 -3.37 10.07
C LEU A 528 -1.20 -4.36 9.72
N ALA A 529 -1.56 -5.23 10.65
CA ALA A 529 -2.55 -6.28 10.43
C ALA A 529 -3.92 -5.89 10.95
N SER A 530 -4.97 -6.28 10.22
CA SER A 530 -6.31 -6.37 10.79
C SER A 530 -6.39 -7.52 11.82
N SER A 531 -7.58 -7.77 12.38
CA SER A 531 -7.79 -8.90 13.30
C SER A 531 -7.53 -10.26 12.64
N SER A 532 -7.52 -10.30 11.30
CA SER A 532 -7.13 -11.44 10.49
C SER A 532 -5.98 -11.07 9.55
N ARG A 533 -5.13 -12.06 9.21
CA ARG A 533 -4.06 -11.89 8.22
C ARG A 533 -4.57 -11.47 6.83
N ARG A 534 -5.86 -11.67 6.54
CA ARG A 534 -6.49 -11.41 5.24
C ARG A 534 -6.28 -10.00 4.70
N ARG A 535 -6.09 -9.01 5.59
CA ARG A 535 -5.97 -7.59 5.24
C ARG A 535 -4.83 -6.95 6.03
N ILE A 536 -3.82 -6.50 5.31
CA ILE A 536 -2.60 -5.89 5.87
C ILE A 536 -2.32 -4.59 5.12
N ALA A 537 -2.12 -3.50 5.85
CA ALA A 537 -1.60 -2.25 5.29
C ALA A 537 -0.10 -2.15 5.59
N PHE A 538 0.67 -1.56 4.68
CA PHE A 538 2.09 -1.28 4.92
C PHE A 538 2.57 -0.11 4.08
N SER A 539 3.65 0.52 4.52
CA SER A 539 4.38 1.50 3.71
C SER A 539 5.65 0.87 3.16
N LEU A 540 5.98 1.22 1.92
CA LEU A 540 7.19 0.76 1.26
C LEU A 540 7.78 1.88 0.39
N SER A 541 9.10 2.06 0.48
CA SER A 541 9.88 2.95 -0.37
C SER A 541 10.54 2.18 -1.50
N GLY A 542 10.83 2.84 -2.62
CA GLY A 542 11.80 2.28 -3.57
C GLY A 542 11.22 1.22 -4.50
N ALA A 543 9.90 0.97 -4.49
CA ALA A 543 9.29 -0.19 -5.15
C ALA A 543 8.08 0.17 -6.02
N GLU A 544 8.05 -0.42 -7.21
CA GLU A 544 6.86 -0.56 -8.05
C GLU A 544 6.24 -1.93 -7.78
N LEU A 545 5.03 -1.96 -7.21
CA LEU A 545 4.29 -3.19 -6.88
C LEU A 545 3.10 -3.42 -7.83
N GLY A 546 3.15 -2.85 -9.03
CA GLY A 546 2.15 -2.94 -10.08
C GLY A 546 1.07 -1.84 -10.05
N GLY A 547 1.14 -0.95 -9.06
CA GLY A 547 0.19 0.14 -8.86
C GLY A 547 0.53 1.45 -9.58
N GLY A 548 1.69 1.54 -10.24
CA GLY A 548 2.12 2.74 -10.97
C GLY A 548 3.03 3.68 -10.16
N ASN A 549 3.69 3.18 -9.11
CA ASN A 549 4.77 3.86 -8.40
C ASN A 549 6.10 3.89 -9.18
N SER A 550 6.10 4.37 -10.43
CA SER A 550 7.30 4.41 -11.29
C SER A 550 8.44 5.26 -10.73
N ASP A 551 8.11 6.04 -9.74
CA ASP A 551 8.84 7.18 -9.22
C ASP A 551 9.52 6.85 -7.88
N LEU A 552 9.16 5.68 -7.33
CA LEU A 552 9.77 5.01 -6.19
C LEU A 552 9.62 5.77 -4.86
N SER A 553 8.70 6.73 -4.80
CA SER A 553 8.30 7.41 -3.57
C SER A 553 7.74 6.42 -2.54
N ILE A 554 7.64 6.89 -1.29
CA ILE A 554 7.11 6.08 -0.19
C ILE A 554 5.60 6.12 -0.26
N GLU A 555 5.00 4.96 -0.48
CA GLU A 555 3.55 4.84 -0.64
C GLU A 555 2.95 3.86 0.36
N VAL A 556 1.65 4.02 0.58
CA VAL A 556 0.81 3.06 1.31
C VAL A 556 0.31 2.01 0.33
N PHE A 557 0.49 0.75 0.73
CA PHE A 557 0.03 -0.43 0.02
C PHE A 557 -0.92 -1.23 0.91
N TYR A 558 -1.80 -1.98 0.26
CA TYR A 558 -2.76 -2.86 0.89
C TYR A 558 -2.62 -4.27 0.31
N LEU A 559 -2.34 -5.23 1.18
CA LEU A 559 -2.15 -6.64 0.85
C LEU A 559 -3.40 -7.43 1.25
N LEU A 560 -3.97 -8.14 0.28
CA LEU A 560 -4.92 -9.21 0.52
C LEU A 560 -4.20 -10.56 0.62
N THR A 561 -4.58 -11.37 1.61
CA THR A 561 -4.13 -12.76 1.73
C THR A 561 -5.34 -13.70 1.77
N PRO A 562 -6.05 -13.88 0.64
CA PRO A 562 -7.15 -14.83 0.58
C PRO A 562 -6.64 -16.23 0.92
N PRO A 563 -7.44 -17.07 1.60
CA PRO A 563 -7.01 -18.41 1.99
C PRO A 563 -6.68 -19.24 0.74
N VAL A 564 -5.76 -20.18 0.87
CA VAL A 564 -5.48 -21.20 -0.16
C VAL A 564 -5.88 -22.54 0.42
N LEU A 565 -7.03 -23.04 -0.03
CA LEU A 565 -7.63 -24.30 0.44
C LEU A 565 -7.41 -25.42 -0.60
N THR A 566 -7.51 -25.07 -1.88
CA THR A 566 -7.41 -26.01 -2.99
C THR A 566 -6.63 -25.36 -4.13
N GLU A 567 -5.76 -26.13 -4.80
CA GLU A 567 -5.15 -25.72 -6.06
C GLU A 567 -5.84 -26.43 -7.23
N SER A 568 -6.22 -25.67 -8.24
CA SER A 568 -6.88 -26.14 -9.46
C SER A 568 -5.87 -26.36 -10.57
N SER A 569 -6.03 -27.45 -11.34
CA SER A 569 -5.26 -27.71 -12.55
C SER A 569 -5.92 -27.16 -13.82
N ALA A 570 -7.00 -26.40 -13.70
CA ALA A 570 -7.73 -25.88 -14.85
C ALA A 570 -6.88 -24.86 -15.62
N VAL A 571 -6.94 -24.91 -16.95
CA VAL A 571 -6.13 -24.06 -17.83
C VAL A 571 -6.78 -22.69 -17.92
N LEU A 572 -5.96 -21.63 -17.84
CA LEU A 572 -6.40 -20.26 -18.08
C LEU A 572 -6.20 -19.87 -19.54
N SER A 573 -7.17 -19.14 -20.12
CA SER A 573 -7.11 -18.56 -21.45
C SER A 573 -7.35 -17.05 -21.36
N PHE A 574 -6.59 -16.27 -22.10
CA PHE A 574 -6.57 -14.81 -22.00
C PHE A 574 -7.08 -14.16 -23.28
N PHE A 575 -7.73 -13.02 -23.14
CA PHE A 575 -8.24 -12.21 -24.24
C PHE A 575 -8.07 -10.74 -23.90
N THR A 576 -7.85 -9.91 -24.92
CA THR A 576 -8.01 -8.46 -24.80
C THR A 576 -9.49 -8.14 -24.53
N GLY A 577 -9.75 -7.12 -23.74
CA GLY A 577 -11.08 -6.91 -23.16
C GLY A 577 -12.04 -6.07 -23.97
N ALA A 578 -11.59 -5.40 -25.04
CA ALA A 578 -12.48 -4.56 -25.84
C ALA A 578 -13.25 -5.34 -26.91
N SER A 579 -12.64 -6.40 -27.45
CA SER A 579 -13.23 -7.21 -28.51
C SER A 579 -13.03 -8.72 -28.33
N ASN A 580 -12.73 -9.23 -27.13
CA ASN A 580 -12.43 -10.65 -26.91
C ASN A 580 -11.33 -11.20 -27.85
N PHE A 581 -10.28 -10.41 -28.17
CA PHE A 581 -9.22 -10.89 -29.07
C PHE A 581 -8.37 -11.93 -28.34
N PRO A 582 -8.31 -13.21 -28.79
CA PRO A 582 -7.60 -14.23 -28.05
C PRO A 582 -6.10 -13.92 -27.98
N VAL A 583 -5.50 -14.11 -26.81
CA VAL A 583 -4.09 -13.87 -26.56
C VAL A 583 -3.36 -15.22 -26.53
N ALA A 584 -2.20 -15.28 -27.18
CA ALA A 584 -1.36 -16.47 -27.14
C ALA A 584 -0.95 -16.82 -25.69
N THR A 585 -1.19 -18.06 -25.28
CA THR A 585 -0.75 -18.55 -23.97
C THR A 585 0.77 -18.59 -23.92
N ALA A 586 1.36 -18.05 -22.85
CA ALA A 586 2.80 -18.14 -22.63
C ALA A 586 3.16 -19.48 -21.97
N THR A 587 4.27 -20.08 -22.38
CA THR A 587 4.88 -21.22 -21.67
C THR A 587 6.11 -20.74 -20.91
N PRO A 588 6.28 -21.08 -19.62
CA PRO A 588 7.51 -20.78 -18.89
C PRO A 588 8.66 -21.56 -19.55
N THR A 589 9.66 -20.86 -20.05
CA THR A 589 10.81 -21.49 -20.71
C THR A 589 11.64 -22.30 -19.72
N ALA A 590 11.66 -23.62 -19.91
CA ALA A 590 12.83 -24.47 -19.71
C ALA A 590 12.68 -25.76 -20.55
N SER A 591 13.14 -25.73 -21.81
CA SER A 591 13.56 -26.96 -22.49
C SER A 591 14.84 -26.67 -23.27
N PRO A 592 15.95 -27.39 -23.01
CA PRO A 592 17.20 -27.24 -23.76
C PRO A 592 17.14 -27.89 -25.15
N THR A 593 15.97 -28.35 -25.59
CA THR A 593 15.78 -28.94 -26.92
C THR A 593 14.85 -28.05 -27.74
N PRO A 594 15.31 -27.49 -28.88
CA PRO A 594 14.44 -26.74 -29.78
C PRO A 594 13.45 -27.70 -30.42
N SER A 595 12.26 -27.84 -29.84
CA SER A 595 11.10 -28.32 -30.57
C SER A 595 10.41 -27.10 -31.16
N PRO A 596 10.14 -27.03 -32.48
CA PRO A 596 9.42 -25.92 -33.07
C PRO A 596 7.97 -25.96 -32.57
N THR A 597 7.66 -25.18 -31.54
CA THR A 597 6.28 -24.79 -31.24
C THR A 597 5.79 -24.00 -32.45
N PRO A 598 4.60 -24.30 -33.01
CA PRO A 598 4.08 -23.55 -34.15
C PRO A 598 3.98 -22.08 -33.77
N THR A 599 4.78 -21.24 -34.44
CA THR A 599 4.62 -19.79 -34.38
C THR A 599 3.19 -19.49 -34.84
N PRO A 600 2.36 -18.80 -34.03
CA PRO A 600 1.00 -18.46 -34.41
C PRO A 600 1.04 -17.72 -35.75
N THR A 601 0.10 -18.04 -36.65
CA THR A 601 -0.03 -17.31 -37.91
C THR A 601 -0.26 -15.83 -37.58
N PRO A 602 0.63 -14.93 -38.03
CA PRO A 602 0.55 -13.51 -37.70
C PRO A 602 -0.86 -12.96 -37.98
N GLY A 603 -1.50 -12.41 -36.95
CA GLY A 603 -2.77 -11.72 -37.07
C GLY A 603 -3.99 -12.44 -36.46
N THR A 604 -3.96 -13.76 -36.26
CA THR A 604 -5.18 -14.46 -35.76
C THR A 604 -5.37 -14.39 -34.24
N VAL A 605 -4.33 -13.99 -33.50
CA VAL A 605 -4.31 -13.85 -32.03
C VAL A 605 -3.45 -12.66 -31.64
N ALA A 606 -3.77 -12.02 -30.51
CA ALA A 606 -2.93 -11.04 -29.84
C ALA A 606 -1.64 -11.72 -29.33
N VAL A 607 -0.53 -10.99 -29.34
CA VAL A 607 0.79 -11.51 -28.98
C VAL A 607 1.08 -11.40 -27.48
N ALA A 608 0.33 -10.56 -26.76
CA ALA A 608 0.51 -10.26 -25.35
C ALA A 608 -0.72 -9.54 -24.78
N LEU A 609 -0.70 -9.28 -23.47
CA LEU A 609 -1.48 -8.20 -22.83
C LEU A 609 -0.57 -7.00 -22.53
N ALA A 610 -1.16 -5.87 -22.15
CA ALA A 610 -0.44 -4.65 -21.81
C ALA A 610 -0.80 -4.09 -20.42
N PRO A 611 0.11 -3.32 -19.78
CA PRO A 611 -0.19 -2.62 -18.53
C PRO A 611 -1.37 -1.65 -18.69
N GLY A 612 -2.30 -1.66 -17.74
CA GLY A 612 -3.50 -0.83 -17.79
C GLY A 612 -4.52 -1.24 -18.84
N GLU A 613 -4.37 -2.40 -19.48
CA GLU A 613 -5.35 -2.93 -20.44
C GLU A 613 -6.54 -3.59 -19.73
N LEU A 614 -7.76 -3.33 -20.19
CA LEU A 614 -8.93 -4.15 -19.89
C LEU A 614 -8.73 -5.52 -20.53
N SER A 615 -8.76 -6.58 -19.73
CA SER A 615 -8.45 -7.95 -20.12
C SER A 615 -9.52 -8.91 -19.63
N ILE A 616 -9.61 -10.06 -20.28
CA ILE A 616 -10.52 -11.14 -19.90
C ILE A 616 -9.70 -12.40 -19.66
N VAL A 617 -9.97 -13.09 -18.57
CA VAL A 617 -9.46 -14.44 -18.31
C VAL A 617 -10.62 -15.42 -18.19
N ARG A 618 -10.51 -16.55 -18.91
CA ARG A 618 -11.45 -17.67 -18.86
C ARG A 618 -10.73 -18.93 -18.42
N SER A 619 -11.51 -19.95 -18.05
CA SER A 619 -10.97 -21.27 -17.76
C SER A 619 -11.92 -22.37 -18.25
N THR A 620 -11.45 -23.61 -18.24
CA THR A 620 -12.27 -24.79 -18.54
C THR A 620 -13.34 -25.08 -17.49
N VAL A 621 -13.27 -24.40 -16.34
CA VAL A 621 -14.24 -24.46 -15.24
C VAL A 621 -14.61 -23.03 -14.82
N PRO A 622 -15.72 -22.84 -14.08
CA PRO A 622 -16.06 -21.55 -13.48
C PRO A 622 -14.92 -20.94 -12.66
N LEU A 623 -14.75 -19.62 -12.78
CA LEU A 623 -13.77 -18.83 -12.02
C LEU A 623 -14.42 -18.01 -10.89
N SER A 624 -15.74 -18.05 -10.78
CA SER A 624 -16.53 -17.51 -9.66
C SER A 624 -17.64 -18.48 -9.27
N ASN A 625 -18.23 -18.28 -8.10
CA ASN A 625 -19.42 -19.00 -7.64
C ASN A 625 -20.74 -18.30 -8.03
N SER A 626 -20.66 -17.05 -8.47
CA SER A 626 -21.79 -16.25 -8.91
C SER A 626 -21.35 -15.14 -9.84
N ASP A 627 -22.23 -14.74 -10.76
CA ASP A 627 -22.06 -13.52 -11.54
C ASP A 627 -22.10 -12.27 -10.65
N LYS A 628 -21.10 -11.41 -10.81
CA LYS A 628 -21.03 -10.13 -10.10
C LYS A 628 -20.35 -9.06 -10.95
N ASN A 629 -21.03 -7.92 -11.08
CA ASN A 629 -20.47 -6.70 -11.66
C ASN A 629 -20.02 -5.75 -10.56
N ALA A 630 -18.86 -5.12 -10.76
CA ALA A 630 -18.44 -3.97 -10.00
C ALA A 630 -19.07 -2.69 -10.55
N VAL A 631 -19.14 -1.66 -9.69
CA VAL A 631 -19.51 -0.29 -10.08
C VAL A 631 -18.27 0.60 -9.97
N GLY A 632 -18.19 1.64 -10.80
CA GLY A 632 -17.13 2.65 -10.75
C GLY A 632 -16.10 2.51 -11.86
N GLY A 633 -14.85 2.86 -11.54
CA GLY A 633 -13.74 2.95 -12.50
C GLY A 633 -13.15 4.36 -12.68
N SER A 634 -13.67 5.37 -11.97
CA SER A 634 -13.09 6.72 -11.99
C SER A 634 -11.74 6.74 -11.26
N GLU A 635 -10.69 7.05 -12.01
CA GLU A 635 -9.31 7.11 -11.53
C GLU A 635 -9.06 8.29 -10.59
N THR A 636 -9.91 9.32 -10.65
CA THR A 636 -9.79 10.52 -9.81
C THR A 636 -10.62 10.44 -8.54
N ALA A 637 -11.69 9.65 -8.53
CA ALA A 637 -12.62 9.59 -7.41
C ALA A 637 -12.36 8.42 -6.45
N ARG A 638 -11.53 7.43 -6.83
CA ARG A 638 -11.44 6.15 -6.11
C ARG A 638 -10.03 5.59 -5.93
N SER A 639 -9.81 4.93 -4.79
CA SER A 639 -8.61 4.14 -4.48
C SER A 639 -8.97 2.98 -3.52
N PRO A 640 -8.70 1.70 -3.88
CA PRO A 640 -8.33 1.26 -5.22
C PRO A 640 -9.42 1.61 -6.25
N ILE A 641 -9.04 1.84 -7.51
CA ILE A 641 -9.95 2.41 -8.51
C ILE A 641 -11.15 1.48 -8.78
N LEU A 642 -10.86 0.18 -8.88
CA LEU A 642 -11.82 -0.93 -8.97
C LEU A 642 -11.66 -1.84 -7.74
N PRO A 643 -12.67 -2.66 -7.38
CA PRO A 643 -12.47 -3.63 -6.31
C PRO A 643 -11.41 -4.65 -6.74
N VAL A 644 -10.47 -4.95 -5.84
CA VAL A 644 -9.43 -5.99 -6.04
C VAL A 644 -9.85 -7.35 -5.47
N GLU A 645 -11.05 -7.40 -4.89
CA GLU A 645 -11.76 -8.59 -4.45
C GLU A 645 -13.25 -8.37 -4.73
N LEU A 646 -13.89 -9.27 -5.49
CA LEU A 646 -15.28 -9.16 -5.92
C LEU A 646 -15.94 -10.54 -5.80
N ALA A 647 -17.01 -10.65 -5.01
CA ALA A 647 -17.64 -11.93 -4.65
C ALA A 647 -16.64 -13.01 -4.13
N GLY A 648 -15.62 -12.59 -3.38
CA GLY A 648 -14.55 -13.44 -2.87
C GLY A 648 -13.54 -13.92 -3.93
N VAL A 649 -13.59 -13.33 -5.12
CA VAL A 649 -12.64 -13.58 -6.21
C VAL A 649 -11.61 -12.45 -6.27
N SER A 650 -10.33 -12.80 -6.35
CA SER A 650 -9.22 -11.86 -6.58
C SER A 650 -8.32 -12.35 -7.70
N VAL A 651 -7.74 -11.42 -8.45
CA VAL A 651 -6.75 -11.70 -9.51
C VAL A 651 -5.46 -10.95 -9.18
N SER A 652 -4.31 -11.60 -9.30
CA SER A 652 -3.01 -10.95 -9.28
C SER A 652 -2.17 -11.29 -10.51
N VAL A 653 -1.35 -10.33 -10.93
CA VAL A 653 -0.38 -10.45 -12.02
C VAL A 653 1.00 -10.13 -11.44
N ASN A 654 1.89 -11.12 -11.39
CA ASN A 654 3.19 -11.02 -10.70
C ASN A 654 3.08 -10.51 -9.24
N GLY A 655 1.97 -10.78 -8.55
CA GLY A 655 1.73 -10.35 -7.18
C GLY A 655 0.97 -9.02 -7.02
N ALA A 656 0.83 -8.25 -8.11
CA ALA A 656 0.04 -7.03 -8.13
C ALA A 656 -1.44 -7.37 -8.31
N ALA A 657 -2.30 -6.90 -7.41
CA ALA A 657 -3.74 -7.13 -7.49
C ALA A 657 -4.35 -6.34 -8.66
N ALA A 658 -5.18 -7.00 -9.45
CA ALA A 658 -5.91 -6.40 -10.56
C ALA A 658 -7.27 -5.87 -10.10
N GLY A 659 -7.69 -4.74 -10.69
CA GLY A 659 -9.03 -4.21 -10.51
C GLY A 659 -10.06 -5.02 -11.31
N LEU A 660 -11.18 -5.40 -10.69
CA LEU A 660 -12.18 -6.29 -11.30
C LEU A 660 -13.42 -5.50 -11.72
N TYR A 661 -13.84 -5.66 -12.99
CA TYR A 661 -15.12 -5.18 -13.47
C TYR A 661 -16.22 -6.22 -13.33
N PHE A 662 -15.88 -7.49 -13.56
CA PHE A 662 -16.86 -8.57 -13.56
C PHE A 662 -16.20 -9.91 -13.23
N VAL A 663 -16.92 -10.76 -12.49
CA VAL A 663 -16.59 -12.17 -12.26
C VAL A 663 -17.81 -13.02 -12.60
N GLY A 664 -17.62 -14.10 -13.35
CA GLY A 664 -18.70 -14.94 -13.88
C GLY A 664 -18.65 -16.39 -13.39
N ASP A 665 -19.84 -16.99 -13.25
CA ASP A 665 -20.01 -18.35 -12.73
C ASP A 665 -20.01 -19.45 -13.80
N SER A 666 -19.82 -19.09 -15.07
CA SER A 666 -19.59 -20.04 -16.15
C SER A 666 -18.19 -19.94 -16.78
N PRO A 667 -17.69 -21.05 -17.40
CA PRO A 667 -16.43 -21.04 -18.15
C PRO A 667 -16.36 -19.98 -19.27
N ALA A 668 -17.50 -19.64 -19.87
CA ALA A 668 -17.59 -18.72 -21.01
C ALA A 668 -17.57 -17.24 -20.58
N GLU A 669 -18.01 -16.94 -19.36
CA GLU A 669 -18.05 -15.58 -18.84
C GLU A 669 -16.68 -15.14 -18.31
N GLY A 670 -16.03 -15.98 -17.50
CA GLY A 670 -14.69 -15.70 -16.97
C GLY A 670 -14.65 -14.49 -16.04
N ILE A 671 -13.55 -13.72 -16.09
CA ILE A 671 -13.31 -12.52 -15.28
C ILE A 671 -12.87 -11.38 -16.21
N ASN A 672 -13.51 -10.22 -16.08
CA ASN A 672 -13.07 -8.97 -16.71
C ASN A 672 -12.28 -8.16 -15.68
N PHE A 673 -11.01 -7.89 -15.96
CA PHE A 673 -10.10 -7.21 -15.04
C PHE A 673 -9.22 -6.21 -15.79
N VAL A 674 -8.66 -5.24 -15.07
CA VAL A 674 -7.66 -4.32 -15.62
C VAL A 674 -6.28 -4.80 -15.21
N MET A 675 -5.41 -5.01 -16.19
CA MET A 675 -4.00 -5.33 -15.96
C MET A 675 -3.36 -4.24 -15.08
N PRO A 676 -2.64 -4.61 -14.00
CA PRO A 676 -1.97 -3.64 -13.15
C PRO A 676 -1.05 -2.71 -13.97
N ILE A 677 -1.12 -1.39 -13.73
CA ILE A 677 -0.47 -0.39 -14.59
C ILE A 677 1.06 -0.39 -14.48
N GLY A 678 1.61 -0.86 -13.36
CA GLY A 678 3.04 -0.92 -13.10
C GLY A 678 3.70 -2.25 -13.44
N VAL A 679 2.98 -3.18 -14.08
CA VAL A 679 3.53 -4.50 -14.41
C VAL A 679 4.59 -4.41 -15.51
N SER A 680 5.70 -5.12 -15.34
CA SER A 680 6.80 -5.12 -16.31
C SER A 680 6.53 -6.02 -17.52
N THR A 681 7.20 -5.72 -18.64
CA THR A 681 7.16 -6.56 -19.84
C THR A 681 7.87 -7.89 -19.61
N GLY A 682 7.40 -8.95 -20.26
CA GLY A 682 7.90 -10.32 -20.06
C GLY A 682 6.77 -11.33 -19.80
N VAL A 683 7.13 -12.58 -19.53
CA VAL A 683 6.15 -13.58 -19.10
C VAL A 683 5.76 -13.31 -17.66
N ALA A 684 4.47 -13.09 -17.43
CA ALA A 684 3.91 -12.87 -16.10
C ALA A 684 3.11 -14.08 -15.62
N THR A 685 3.16 -14.31 -14.31
CA THR A 685 2.28 -15.26 -13.63
C THR A 685 0.97 -14.56 -13.30
N VAL A 686 -0.15 -15.17 -13.69
CA VAL A 686 -1.49 -14.75 -13.29
C VAL A 686 -2.02 -15.74 -12.27
N VAL A 687 -2.50 -15.23 -11.15
CA VAL A 687 -3.09 -16.02 -10.08
C VAL A 687 -4.52 -15.55 -9.84
N ILE A 688 -5.46 -16.48 -9.81
CA ILE A 688 -6.84 -16.22 -9.45
C ILE A 688 -7.13 -17.00 -8.17
N ASN A 689 -7.65 -16.32 -7.15
CA ASN A 689 -8.22 -16.99 -5.98
C ASN A 689 -9.73 -16.82 -6.04
N ASN A 690 -10.47 -17.93 -6.10
CA ASN A 690 -11.92 -17.96 -5.93
C ASN A 690 -12.23 -18.63 -4.60
N ASN A 691 -12.49 -17.85 -3.56
CA ASN A 691 -12.97 -18.33 -2.26
C ASN A 691 -12.16 -19.51 -1.69
N GLY A 692 -10.84 -19.52 -1.89
CA GLY A 692 -9.96 -20.61 -1.44
C GLY A 692 -9.43 -21.52 -2.54
N THR A 693 -10.03 -21.51 -3.73
CA THR A 693 -9.54 -22.29 -4.89
C THR A 693 -8.62 -21.41 -5.73
N VAL A 694 -7.36 -21.83 -5.91
CA VAL A 694 -6.35 -21.08 -6.64
C VAL A 694 -6.15 -21.64 -8.05
N TYR A 695 -6.09 -20.76 -9.03
CA TYR A 695 -5.79 -21.05 -10.43
C TYR A 695 -4.55 -20.26 -10.84
N ARG A 696 -3.69 -20.87 -11.66
CA ARG A 696 -2.44 -20.27 -12.11
C ARG A 696 -2.33 -20.38 -13.62
N GLY A 697 -1.82 -19.32 -14.25
CA GLY A 697 -1.51 -19.31 -15.68
C GLY A 697 -0.38 -18.34 -15.99
N PHE A 698 0.06 -18.34 -17.24
CA PHE A 698 1.11 -17.47 -17.72
C PHE A 698 0.63 -16.68 -18.94
N VAL A 699 0.96 -15.40 -18.98
CA VAL A 699 0.66 -14.52 -20.11
C VAL A 699 1.86 -13.66 -20.44
N GLN A 700 2.08 -13.40 -21.73
CA GLN A 700 3.10 -12.46 -22.17
C GLN A 700 2.60 -11.03 -21.95
N ILE A 701 3.46 -10.15 -21.43
CA ILE A 701 3.20 -8.72 -21.30
C ILE A 701 4.14 -7.97 -22.25
N LEU A 702 3.57 -7.00 -22.98
CA LEU A 702 4.30 -6.05 -23.82
C LEU A 702 3.95 -4.61 -23.42
N PHE A 703 4.64 -3.64 -24.03
CA PHE A 703 4.42 -2.23 -23.75
C PHE A 703 3.03 -1.74 -24.20
N SER A 704 2.40 -2.46 -25.14
CA SER A 704 1.08 -2.18 -25.70
C SER A 704 0.52 -3.45 -26.35
N GLN A 705 -0.80 -3.53 -26.38
CA GLN A 705 -1.59 -4.43 -27.21
C GLN A 705 -2.91 -3.68 -27.48
N PRO A 706 -2.97 -2.82 -28.51
CA PRO A 706 -4.18 -2.05 -28.76
C PRO A 706 -5.38 -2.99 -28.96
N ASP A 707 -6.58 -2.59 -28.54
CA ASP A 707 -7.82 -3.30 -28.89
C ASP A 707 -9.00 -2.34 -28.90
N ILE A 708 -9.77 -2.33 -29.98
CA ILE A 708 -10.82 -1.33 -30.23
C ILE A 708 -12.15 -1.87 -29.72
N PHE A 709 -12.91 -1.07 -28.98
CA PHE A 709 -14.27 -1.47 -28.59
C PHE A 709 -15.18 -1.56 -29.80
N THR A 710 -15.96 -2.62 -29.90
CA THR A 710 -16.80 -2.91 -31.07
C THR A 710 -18.26 -3.10 -30.67
N SER A 711 -19.19 -2.87 -31.61
CA SER A 711 -20.62 -3.11 -31.38
C SER A 711 -20.99 -4.57 -31.09
N THR A 712 -20.10 -5.51 -31.42
CA THR A 712 -20.27 -6.94 -31.16
C THR A 712 -19.57 -7.40 -29.88
N ASN A 713 -18.72 -6.56 -29.28
CA ASN A 713 -17.73 -6.94 -28.26
C ASN A 713 -16.86 -8.13 -28.70
N ASP A 714 -16.75 -8.36 -30.01
CA ASP A 714 -15.98 -9.45 -30.64
C ASP A 714 -15.33 -8.92 -31.93
N ALA A 715 -14.71 -9.82 -32.71
CA ALA A 715 -14.21 -9.54 -34.05
C ALA A 715 -15.26 -8.87 -34.96
N GLY A 716 -14.80 -7.96 -35.80
CA GLY A 716 -15.64 -7.19 -36.72
C GLY A 716 -16.54 -6.18 -36.00
N GLY A 717 -17.76 -6.01 -36.49
CA GLY A 717 -18.71 -5.01 -35.97
C GLY A 717 -18.30 -3.57 -36.32
N THR A 718 -18.96 -2.61 -35.69
CA THR A 718 -18.66 -1.17 -35.85
C THR A 718 -17.74 -0.72 -34.73
N ALA A 719 -16.70 0.04 -35.07
CA ALA A 719 -15.80 0.60 -34.07
C ALA A 719 -16.51 1.65 -33.22
N MET A 720 -16.26 1.62 -31.91
CA MET A 720 -16.75 2.64 -30.99
C MET A 720 -15.92 3.92 -31.15
N VAL A 721 -16.50 4.89 -31.88
CA VAL A 721 -15.85 6.15 -32.24
C VAL A 721 -16.82 7.30 -32.00
N CYS A 722 -16.29 8.42 -31.50
CA CYS A 722 -17.06 9.64 -31.26
C CYS A 722 -16.47 10.79 -32.07
N ASN A 723 -17.31 11.54 -32.75
CA ASN A 723 -16.93 12.81 -33.34
C ASN A 723 -16.89 13.88 -32.24
N VAL A 724 -15.69 14.42 -32.01
CA VAL A 724 -15.40 15.41 -30.97
C VAL A 724 -14.98 16.76 -31.56
N THR A 725 -15.26 16.98 -32.85
CA THR A 725 -14.94 18.24 -33.55
C THR A 725 -15.63 19.44 -32.92
N ASN A 726 -16.89 19.27 -32.51
CA ASN A 726 -17.67 20.33 -31.88
C ASN A 726 -17.68 20.14 -30.36
N THR A 727 -16.84 20.91 -29.67
CA THR A 727 -16.71 20.87 -28.21
C THR A 727 -17.93 21.41 -27.46
N ALA A 728 -18.89 22.05 -28.13
CA ALA A 728 -20.14 22.49 -27.53
C ALA A 728 -21.19 21.37 -27.45
N ILE A 729 -21.01 20.26 -28.16
CA ILE A 729 -21.89 19.11 -28.08
C ILE A 729 -21.41 18.19 -26.95
N SER A 730 -22.30 17.94 -25.99
CA SER A 730 -22.08 16.95 -24.94
C SER A 730 -22.38 15.54 -25.44
N GLY A 731 -21.53 14.58 -25.08
CA GLY A 731 -21.71 13.16 -25.40
C GLY A 731 -21.06 12.71 -26.69
N CYS A 732 -21.19 11.42 -26.98
CA CYS A 732 -20.61 10.79 -28.15
C CYS A 732 -21.51 10.98 -29.38
N VAL A 733 -21.07 11.76 -30.37
CA VAL A 733 -21.70 11.77 -31.70
C VAL A 733 -21.15 10.59 -32.49
N THR A 734 -21.98 9.55 -32.63
CA THR A 734 -21.62 8.31 -33.35
C THR A 734 -21.77 8.47 -34.86
N GLY A 735 -21.18 7.53 -35.61
CA GLY A 735 -21.16 7.56 -37.07
C GLY A 735 -22.52 7.34 -37.73
N PRO A 736 -22.59 7.43 -39.08
CA PRO A 736 -21.47 7.61 -40.01
C PRO A 736 -20.85 9.02 -39.96
N PHE A 737 -19.57 9.13 -40.35
CA PHE A 737 -18.78 10.36 -40.19
C PHE A 737 -18.49 11.05 -41.53
N LYS A 738 -18.45 12.39 -41.52
CA LYS A 738 -17.93 13.18 -42.65
C LYS A 738 -16.46 13.49 -42.44
N VAL A 739 -15.71 13.76 -43.50
CA VAL A 739 -14.31 14.23 -43.38
C VAL A 739 -14.20 15.67 -42.88
N MET A 740 -15.28 16.46 -42.99
CA MET A 740 -15.40 17.80 -42.44
C MET A 740 -16.64 17.89 -41.55
N THR A 741 -16.49 18.47 -40.35
CA THR A 741 -17.57 18.71 -39.38
C THR A 741 -17.55 20.17 -38.94
N ALA A 742 -18.71 20.75 -38.65
CA ALA A 742 -18.78 22.10 -38.10
C ALA A 742 -18.24 22.12 -36.66
N ASP A 743 -17.27 22.99 -36.36
CA ASP A 743 -16.78 23.22 -35.00
C ASP A 743 -17.81 24.00 -34.15
N SER A 744 -17.43 24.36 -32.92
CA SER A 744 -18.30 25.12 -32.01
C SER A 744 -18.71 26.51 -32.53
N SER A 745 -18.01 27.05 -33.53
CA SER A 745 -18.35 28.31 -34.21
C SER A 745 -19.26 28.11 -35.43
N GLY A 746 -19.51 26.87 -35.83
CA GLY A 746 -20.22 26.53 -37.06
C GLY A 746 -19.33 26.46 -38.30
N THR A 747 -18.01 26.64 -38.16
CA THR A 747 -17.06 26.59 -39.27
C THR A 747 -16.75 25.14 -39.61
N LEU A 748 -16.82 24.78 -40.91
CA LEU A 748 -16.41 23.43 -41.34
C LEU A 748 -14.89 23.28 -41.22
N VAL A 749 -14.47 22.37 -40.34
CA VAL A 749 -13.07 21.99 -40.11
C VAL A 749 -12.91 20.48 -40.30
N PRO A 750 -11.67 19.96 -40.49
CA PRO A 750 -11.43 18.53 -40.53
C PRO A 750 -12.01 17.83 -39.30
N THR A 751 -12.73 16.75 -39.52
CA THR A 751 -13.39 16.00 -38.44
C THR A 751 -12.36 15.39 -37.50
N VAL A 752 -12.51 15.66 -36.21
CA VAL A 752 -11.73 15.06 -35.12
C VAL A 752 -12.52 13.94 -34.49
N LEU A 753 -11.90 12.76 -34.38
CA LEU A 753 -12.51 11.55 -33.83
C LEU A 753 -11.75 11.07 -32.60
N ASP A 754 -12.49 10.70 -31.56
CA ASP A 754 -11.99 9.91 -30.44
C ASP A 754 -12.39 8.45 -30.63
N ILE A 755 -11.39 7.57 -30.66
CA ILE A 755 -11.55 6.11 -30.76
C ILE A 755 -11.46 5.53 -29.35
N TYR A 756 -12.48 4.76 -28.96
CA TYR A 756 -12.53 4.09 -27.66
C TYR A 756 -11.79 2.76 -27.77
N MET A 757 -10.81 2.53 -26.91
CA MET A 757 -9.99 1.33 -26.95
C MET A 757 -9.36 1.00 -25.59
N THR A 758 -8.55 -0.05 -25.58
CA THR A 758 -7.70 -0.42 -24.45
C THR A 758 -6.29 -0.78 -24.93
N GLY A 759 -5.35 -0.91 -23.99
CA GLY A 759 -4.00 -1.44 -24.22
C GLY A 759 -3.01 -0.44 -24.80
N VAL A 760 -3.30 0.87 -24.69
CA VAL A 760 -2.42 1.96 -25.17
C VAL A 760 -2.01 2.93 -24.06
N ARG A 761 -2.33 2.62 -22.79
CA ARG A 761 -2.07 3.44 -21.60
C ARG A 761 -0.66 4.06 -21.50
N GLY A 762 0.37 3.30 -21.88
CA GLY A 762 1.77 3.73 -21.81
C GLY A 762 2.36 4.18 -23.16
N VAL A 763 1.54 4.39 -24.19
CA VAL A 763 1.96 4.71 -25.56
C VAL A 763 1.73 6.19 -25.84
N VAL A 764 2.61 6.80 -26.63
CA VAL A 764 2.48 8.21 -27.05
C VAL A 764 1.96 8.34 -28.48
N ALA A 765 1.47 9.53 -28.84
CA ALA A 765 0.93 9.80 -30.18
C ALA A 765 1.93 9.50 -31.32
N SER A 766 3.22 9.79 -31.13
CA SER A 766 4.26 9.51 -32.14
C SER A 766 4.56 8.01 -32.32
N GLU A 767 4.20 7.17 -31.36
CA GLU A 767 4.33 5.70 -31.45
C GLU A 767 3.08 5.07 -32.09
N THR A 768 2.06 5.87 -32.41
CA THR A 768 0.70 5.37 -32.69
C THR A 768 0.21 5.78 -34.08
N LYS A 769 -0.33 4.80 -34.81
CA LYS A 769 -0.89 4.97 -36.15
C LYS A 769 -2.27 4.33 -36.23
N VAL A 770 -3.21 5.03 -36.85
CA VAL A 770 -4.54 4.50 -37.17
C VAL A 770 -4.66 4.35 -38.68
N THR A 771 -4.94 3.14 -39.15
CA THR A 771 -5.17 2.84 -40.56
C THR A 771 -6.67 2.67 -40.79
N ILE A 772 -7.26 3.50 -41.65
CA ILE A 772 -8.65 3.38 -42.11
C ILE A 772 -8.62 2.91 -43.57
N GLY A 773 -9.00 1.65 -43.81
CA GLY A 773 -8.87 1.00 -45.11
C GLY A 773 -7.39 0.87 -45.49
N THR A 774 -6.91 1.75 -46.37
CA THR A 774 -5.49 1.85 -46.77
C THR A 774 -4.86 3.18 -46.38
N THR A 775 -5.60 4.05 -45.71
CA THR A 775 -5.16 5.40 -45.35
C THR A 775 -4.58 5.38 -43.94
N ASP A 776 -3.29 5.64 -43.83
CA ASP A 776 -2.61 5.83 -42.56
C ASP A 776 -2.82 7.26 -42.03
N ILE A 777 -3.25 7.35 -40.77
CA ILE A 777 -3.53 8.60 -40.07
C ILE A 777 -2.73 8.60 -38.77
N ALA A 778 -1.98 9.67 -38.54
CA ALA A 778 -1.24 9.86 -37.30
C ALA A 778 -2.18 10.19 -36.14
N ALA A 779 -1.93 9.61 -34.97
CA ALA A 779 -2.61 10.02 -33.76
C ALA A 779 -2.21 11.46 -33.39
N THR A 780 -3.20 12.27 -33.00
CA THR A 780 -2.95 13.60 -32.42
C THR A 780 -2.80 13.53 -30.90
N SER A 781 -3.45 12.55 -30.26
CA SER A 781 -3.37 12.30 -28.83
C SER A 781 -3.63 10.83 -28.51
N VAL A 782 -2.96 10.33 -27.47
CA VAL A 782 -3.24 9.05 -26.81
C VAL A 782 -3.37 9.38 -25.33
N ARG A 783 -4.50 9.03 -24.71
CA ARG A 783 -4.76 9.38 -23.31
C ARG A 783 -5.64 8.33 -22.61
N PRO A 784 -5.53 8.18 -21.28
CA PRO A 784 -6.46 7.36 -20.52
C PRO A 784 -7.86 7.95 -20.49
N ASN A 785 -8.87 7.09 -20.37
CA ASN A 785 -10.21 7.51 -19.96
C ASN A 785 -10.29 7.52 -18.42
N THR A 786 -10.14 8.70 -17.81
CA THR A 786 -10.11 8.84 -16.35
C THR A 786 -11.43 8.50 -15.64
N ASN A 787 -12.53 8.31 -16.38
CA ASN A 787 -13.82 7.87 -15.84
C ASN A 787 -14.00 6.35 -15.86
N MET A 788 -13.23 5.63 -16.69
CA MET A 788 -13.30 4.17 -16.81
C MET A 788 -11.89 3.59 -16.91
N PHE A 789 -11.37 3.15 -15.78
CA PHE A 789 -10.07 2.51 -15.68
C PHE A 789 -9.94 1.33 -16.65
N GLY A 790 -8.80 1.19 -17.31
CA GLY A 790 -8.61 0.18 -18.35
C GLY A 790 -9.06 0.61 -19.75
N TYR A 791 -9.73 1.77 -19.88
CA TYR A 791 -10.10 2.34 -21.18
C TYR A 791 -9.16 3.50 -21.51
N ASP A 792 -8.92 3.67 -22.80
CA ASP A 792 -8.06 4.68 -23.39
C ASP A 792 -8.75 5.32 -24.61
N PHE A 793 -8.26 6.49 -24.99
CA PHE A 793 -8.66 7.22 -26.18
C PHE A 793 -7.48 7.44 -27.11
N ILE A 794 -7.72 7.24 -28.40
CA ILE A 794 -6.89 7.81 -29.45
C ILE A 794 -7.68 8.88 -30.18
N THR A 795 -7.11 10.08 -30.27
CA THR A 795 -7.65 11.15 -31.10
C THR A 795 -6.96 11.16 -32.45
N ILE A 796 -7.74 11.27 -33.53
CA ILE A 796 -7.24 11.49 -34.89
C ILE A 796 -8.00 12.63 -35.56
N THR A 797 -7.38 13.23 -36.58
CA THR A 797 -8.03 14.18 -37.49
C THR A 797 -8.15 13.53 -38.86
N LEU A 798 -9.37 13.42 -39.39
CA LEU A 798 -9.60 12.82 -40.70
C LEU A 798 -8.97 13.67 -41.81
N PRO A 799 -8.19 13.09 -42.73
CA PRO A 799 -7.69 13.82 -43.88
C PRO A 799 -8.82 14.06 -44.89
N SER A 800 -8.83 15.22 -45.53
CA SER A 800 -9.81 15.57 -46.56
C SER A 800 -9.76 14.68 -47.80
N THR A 801 -8.67 13.91 -47.95
CA THR A 801 -8.46 12.95 -49.05
C THR A 801 -9.09 11.59 -48.80
N LEU A 802 -9.63 11.31 -47.60
CA LEU A 802 -10.30 10.04 -47.30
C LEU A 802 -11.64 9.97 -48.05
N ALA A 803 -11.78 9.00 -48.95
CA ALA A 803 -12.99 8.81 -49.73
C ALA A 803 -14.15 8.29 -48.85
N PRO A 804 -15.42 8.56 -49.22
CA PRO A 804 -16.56 7.90 -48.61
C PRO A 804 -16.51 6.38 -48.81
N GLY A 805 -16.87 5.62 -47.79
CA GLY A 805 -16.84 4.17 -47.80
C GLY A 805 -16.99 3.56 -46.41
N ASP A 806 -17.07 2.23 -46.38
CA ASP A 806 -17.04 1.43 -45.16
C ASP A 806 -15.67 0.73 -45.10
N TYR A 807 -14.90 1.00 -44.05
CA TYR A 807 -13.50 0.62 -43.98
C TYR A 807 -13.16 -0.11 -42.68
N PRO A 808 -12.32 -1.16 -42.72
CA PRO A 808 -11.72 -1.68 -41.51
C PRO A 808 -10.81 -0.63 -40.87
N MET A 809 -10.82 -0.57 -39.54
CA MET A 809 -10.00 0.34 -38.76
C MET A 809 -9.00 -0.43 -37.91
N VAL A 810 -7.71 -0.19 -38.12
CA VAL A 810 -6.63 -0.86 -37.40
C VAL A 810 -5.76 0.17 -36.70
N VAL A 811 -5.62 0.00 -35.38
CA VAL A 811 -4.65 0.76 -34.58
C VAL A 811 -3.36 -0.04 -34.46
N THR A 812 -2.22 0.62 -34.65
CA THR A 812 -0.88 0.05 -34.52
C THR A 812 -0.03 0.92 -33.60
N ALA A 813 0.62 0.30 -32.63
CA ALA A 813 1.63 0.92 -31.77
C ALA A 813 3.02 0.37 -32.09
N THR A 814 4.02 1.26 -32.16
CA THR A 814 5.41 0.93 -32.52
C THR A 814 6.38 1.54 -31.52
N ARG A 815 7.18 0.69 -30.88
CA ARG A 815 8.27 1.11 -29.99
C ARG A 815 9.54 0.34 -30.31
N GLY A 816 10.57 1.06 -30.76
CA GLY A 816 11.78 0.44 -31.28
C GLY A 816 11.46 -0.46 -32.48
N THR A 817 11.83 -1.74 -32.40
CA THR A 817 11.53 -2.75 -33.43
C THR A 817 10.23 -3.51 -33.18
N THR A 818 9.55 -3.27 -32.05
CA THR A 818 8.33 -4.00 -31.71
C THR A 818 7.12 -3.26 -32.27
N ILE A 819 6.34 -3.95 -33.09
CA ILE A 819 5.11 -3.46 -33.70
C ILE A 819 3.97 -4.37 -33.25
N VAL A 820 2.92 -3.77 -32.71
CA VAL A 820 1.71 -4.47 -32.25
C VAL A 820 0.49 -3.77 -32.82
N SER A 821 -0.50 -4.55 -33.24
CA SER A 821 -1.73 -4.03 -33.87
C SER A 821 -2.96 -4.61 -33.18
N SER A 822 -4.05 -3.86 -33.25
CA SER A 822 -5.35 -4.22 -32.66
C SER A 822 -5.91 -5.53 -33.19
N ARG A 823 -6.24 -5.57 -34.48
CA ARG A 823 -6.62 -6.78 -35.23
C ARG A 823 -6.14 -6.64 -36.67
N PRO A 824 -5.99 -7.74 -37.43
CA PRO A 824 -5.82 -7.64 -38.86
C PRO A 824 -7.10 -7.13 -39.53
N ALA A 825 -6.95 -6.58 -40.72
CA ALA A 825 -8.02 -5.88 -41.44
C ALA A 825 -9.26 -6.75 -41.74
N ASP A 826 -9.13 -8.07 -41.80
CA ASP A 826 -10.23 -9.01 -42.06
C ASP A 826 -11.17 -9.23 -40.85
N THR A 827 -10.67 -8.96 -39.64
CA THR A 827 -11.41 -9.12 -38.37
C THR A 827 -11.48 -7.84 -37.56
N ALA A 828 -10.93 -6.74 -38.10
CA ALA A 828 -10.98 -5.41 -37.52
C ALA A 828 -12.42 -4.85 -37.56
N PRO A 829 -12.79 -4.01 -36.58
CA PRO A 829 -14.05 -3.29 -36.64
C PRO A 829 -14.04 -2.24 -37.74
N HIS A 830 -15.24 -1.89 -38.18
CA HIS A 830 -15.48 -1.02 -39.32
C HIS A 830 -15.86 0.40 -38.91
N ILE A 831 -15.52 1.37 -39.77
CA ILE A 831 -15.92 2.77 -39.68
C ILE A 831 -16.49 3.24 -41.04
N VAL A 832 -17.63 3.92 -40.98
CA VAL A 832 -18.33 4.42 -42.18
C VAL A 832 -18.08 5.91 -42.37
N ILE A 833 -17.50 6.26 -43.52
CA ILE A 833 -17.28 7.64 -43.99
C ILE A 833 -18.31 7.98 -45.07
N ILE A 834 -18.99 9.11 -44.90
CA ILE A 834 -20.01 9.63 -45.82
C ILE A 834 -19.57 10.96 -46.46
N PRO A 835 -20.18 11.36 -47.59
CA PRO A 835 -19.86 12.60 -48.29
C PRO A 835 -19.98 13.88 -47.46
#